data_AF-A0A6A5K000-F1
#
_entry.id   AF-A0A6A5K000-F1
#
_cell.length_a   1.000
_cell.length_b   1.000
_cell.length_c   1.000
_cell.angle_alpha   90.00
_cell.angle_beta   90.00
_cell.angle_gamma   90.00
#
_symmetry.space_group_name_H-M   'P 1'
#
loop_
_entity.id
_entity.type
_entity.pdbx_description
1 polymer ?
#
loop_
_entity_poly.entity_id
_entity_poly.type
_entity_poly.pdbx_seq_one_letter_code
_entity_poly.pdbx_strand_id
1 'polypeptide(L)'
;MAPPPNAVGATAHMATTTLKVEGMTCGACTSAIESGFQGVKGVGNVSISLVMERAVVQHDPDVISADEVKEIIEDRGFDAEVLSSDLPTTHSADDHFLSDSEEEEEEATGHMSVTTLSVGGMTCGACTSAVEGAFKDVAGIKHFSISLLSERAVIEHDPTMISAETLAETIEDVGFDAQVLDTAAATPALKKSKHRRQQKTMTTTVAVEGMTCGACTSAVESGFKDVEGVYQFNISLLANRAVLVHDPAKLTEDQIVEIIEDRGFDAKLVSSVDGNIQQSSASNGPAHLKVYGLPNASAAAELQALLRKQSGITSATVNFSTSRATIQRELHIIGLRSIVGVIEGAGYNALVADSEDNDAQLESLAKTKEIQEWRRAVIFSAWFALPVFLTSMFIPMFLPFLNYGGIRIIPGLYLGDVICLVLTIPVQFGIGKRFYVSAYKSLSHGAPTMDVLVVLGTSSAFFFSLLSMLVSLLVAPHTKPTTLFDTSTMLITFISLGRYLENKAKGQTSKALSNLMSLAPSMTTIYADPIAAAKAAEGWDIADEKLERSSIDGNAVEEKVIPTELIEVGDVVILRPGDKLPADGTVTRGESYIDESMVTGEAMPILKKTGALVMAGTVNGNGRLEFVVTRAGRDTQLSQIVRLVQEAQTSRAPIQRLADVVAGYFVPIIITLGLATFVGWMVLSHVLPYPPKVFLDHASGGKFMVCIKLCIAVIVFACPCALGLATPTAVMVGTGVGAEQGILVKGGAALETATKITHVVFDKTGTLTVGKMSVSKVDVRGDWASADKKNLWWTLIGLAEMGSEHPIAKAIVLSAKEHLRLGPDGSLDGSVGDFEAVVGKGITATVEAAMSHERTRYKVLIGNLAFLTSEGVSVPDFVDEPLTPAATFDPRGGPQSRSAGITTIHTAIGSTYTGALSLSDTIKPSARAAIIALSRLGITSSIVTGDTSASALVVAAAVGIDASDVHASSTPADKKAIVEDLQSRGQIIGMVGDGINDSPALASADIGIALSTGTDVAMEAASIVLMTNTDLLAIPASLVLSRAIFFRIKLNLAWACMYNFVGLPFAMGFFLPWGLSLHPMAAGAAMACSSVSVVCSSLHLKFWHRPSWMKVSVLDPGAPIDEREAEMEKLERVGVFSTARDWVTDSWGAWRRNKEDTSYMPLRDMGEH
;
A
#
# COMPACT_ATOMS: atom_id res chain seq x y z
N MET A 1 -28.56 8.40 52.75
CA MET A 1 -27.86 8.39 54.06
C MET A 1 -27.65 6.94 54.44
N ALA A 2 -26.50 6.59 55.02
CA ALA A 2 -25.88 5.25 54.96
C ALA A 2 -25.40 4.85 53.53
N PRO A 3 -24.22 4.19 53.39
CA PRO A 3 -23.66 3.75 52.11
C PRO A 3 -23.88 2.23 51.84
N PRO A 4 -23.69 1.76 50.59
CA PRO A 4 -23.42 0.34 50.33
C PRO A 4 -22.00 -0.05 50.79
N PRO A 5 -21.74 -1.33 51.15
CA PRO A 5 -20.51 -1.74 51.81
C PRO A 5 -19.42 -2.32 50.88
N ASN A 6 -18.21 -2.39 51.44
CA ASN A 6 -17.06 -3.21 51.02
C ASN A 6 -16.51 -3.02 49.60
N ALA A 7 -15.47 -2.19 49.50
CA ALA A 7 -14.36 -2.51 48.63
C ALA A 7 -13.70 -3.82 49.11
N VAL A 8 -13.33 -4.70 48.18
CA VAL A 8 -12.45 -5.84 48.45
C VAL A 8 -11.00 -5.37 48.25
N GLY A 9 -10.12 -5.72 49.17
CA GLY A 9 -8.70 -5.34 49.11
C GLY A 9 -7.91 -6.11 48.05
N ALA A 10 -6.65 -5.72 47.87
CA ALA A 10 -5.74 -6.39 46.93
C ALA A 10 -5.45 -7.85 47.33
N THR A 11 -5.43 -8.74 46.34
CA THR A 11 -5.01 -10.15 46.47
C THR A 11 -3.69 -10.36 45.73
N ALA A 12 -2.57 -10.30 46.45
CA ALA A 12 -1.22 -10.46 45.91
C ALA A 12 -0.85 -11.94 45.60
N HIS A 13 -1.80 -12.70 45.07
CA HIS A 13 -1.74 -14.17 44.91
C HIS A 13 -2.23 -14.70 43.56
N MET A 14 -2.76 -13.85 42.67
CA MET A 14 -3.25 -14.31 41.37
C MET A 14 -2.08 -14.77 40.47
N ALA A 15 -2.11 -16.02 40.06
CA ALA A 15 -1.27 -16.57 39.01
C ALA A 15 -1.77 -16.13 37.64
N THR A 16 -0.87 -16.12 36.64
CA THR A 16 -1.24 -15.90 35.23
C THR A 16 -0.94 -17.16 34.44
N THR A 17 -1.97 -17.87 34.00
CA THR A 17 -1.84 -19.05 33.14
C THR A 17 -2.04 -18.66 31.68
N THR A 18 -1.07 -19.05 30.85
CA THR A 18 -1.14 -18.92 29.39
C THR A 18 -1.43 -20.28 28.79
N LEU A 19 -2.49 -20.39 27.99
CA LEU A 19 -2.88 -21.61 27.29
C LEU A 19 -2.85 -21.39 25.78
N LYS A 20 -2.41 -22.40 25.03
CA LYS A 20 -2.73 -22.55 23.61
C LYS A 20 -4.18 -23.06 23.50
N VAL A 21 -4.92 -22.60 22.50
CA VAL A 21 -6.32 -22.98 22.25
C VAL A 21 -6.56 -23.16 20.75
N GLU A 22 -6.73 -24.41 20.33
CA GLU A 22 -6.94 -24.77 18.92
C GLU A 22 -8.42 -24.69 18.52
N GLY A 23 -8.69 -24.73 17.21
CA GLY A 23 -10.06 -24.73 16.66
C GLY A 23 -10.80 -23.37 16.67
N MET A 24 -10.20 -22.31 17.25
CA MET A 24 -10.76 -20.95 17.18
C MET A 24 -10.71 -20.40 15.75
N THR A 25 -11.88 -20.15 15.13
CA THR A 25 -11.97 -19.72 13.72
C THR A 25 -12.57 -18.33 13.51
N CYS A 26 -13.13 -17.70 14.55
CA CYS A 26 -13.67 -16.33 14.47
C CYS A 26 -13.85 -15.70 15.86
N GLY A 27 -14.14 -14.40 15.91
CA GLY A 27 -14.43 -13.69 17.17
C GLY A 27 -15.70 -14.15 17.91
N ALA A 28 -16.51 -15.04 17.33
CA ALA A 28 -17.57 -15.72 18.09
C ALA A 28 -17.00 -16.88 18.95
N CYS A 29 -15.87 -17.48 18.55
CA CYS A 29 -15.13 -18.45 19.35
C CYS A 29 -14.52 -17.78 20.59
N THR A 30 -13.84 -16.65 20.41
CA THR A 30 -13.24 -15.91 21.54
C THR A 30 -14.31 -15.51 22.55
N SER A 31 -15.45 -14.94 22.13
CA SER A 31 -16.54 -14.61 23.06
C SER A 31 -17.29 -15.83 23.64
N ALA A 32 -17.23 -17.00 22.99
CA ALA A 32 -17.74 -18.24 23.57
C ALA A 32 -16.86 -18.77 24.73
N ILE A 33 -15.54 -18.49 24.68
CA ILE A 33 -14.59 -18.85 25.73
C ILE A 33 -14.48 -17.73 26.80
N GLU A 34 -14.56 -16.45 26.44
CA GLU A 34 -14.66 -15.33 27.40
C GLU A 34 -15.90 -15.49 28.30
N SER A 35 -17.03 -15.89 27.72
CA SER A 35 -18.24 -16.28 28.47
C SER A 35 -18.16 -17.68 29.12
N GLY A 36 -17.03 -18.37 28.99
CA GLY A 36 -16.62 -19.51 29.82
C GLY A 36 -16.39 -19.10 31.26
N PHE A 37 -15.60 -18.03 31.42
CA PHE A 37 -15.09 -17.59 32.72
C PHE A 37 -15.98 -16.56 33.44
N GLN A 38 -17.00 -16.00 32.77
CA GLN A 38 -17.92 -15.04 33.38
C GLN A 38 -18.71 -15.64 34.55
N GLY A 39 -18.35 -15.25 35.78
CA GLY A 39 -19.00 -15.70 37.01
C GLY A 39 -18.33 -16.88 37.71
N VAL A 40 -17.22 -17.40 37.16
CA VAL A 40 -16.37 -18.38 37.84
C VAL A 40 -15.64 -17.71 39.01
N LYS A 41 -15.60 -18.37 40.17
CA LYS A 41 -14.88 -17.86 41.35
C LYS A 41 -13.38 -18.11 41.22
N GLY A 42 -12.57 -17.21 41.76
CA GLY A 42 -11.11 -17.27 41.64
C GLY A 42 -10.57 -16.69 40.32
N VAL A 43 -11.37 -16.58 39.26
CA VAL A 43 -10.93 -16.01 37.99
C VAL A 43 -11.04 -14.48 38.02
N GLY A 44 -9.96 -13.80 37.61
CA GLY A 44 -9.87 -12.35 37.54
C GLY A 44 -10.05 -11.83 36.12
N ASN A 45 -8.95 -11.69 35.38
CA ASN A 45 -8.95 -11.15 34.01
C ASN A 45 -8.72 -12.27 32.98
N VAL A 46 -9.41 -12.19 31.85
CA VAL A 46 -9.36 -13.18 30.76
C VAL A 46 -9.22 -12.45 29.43
N SER A 47 -8.20 -12.83 28.65
CA SER A 47 -7.89 -12.22 27.35
C SER A 47 -7.58 -13.30 26.33
N ILE A 48 -8.23 -13.28 25.17
CA ILE A 48 -8.14 -14.35 24.18
C ILE A 48 -7.73 -13.79 22.82
N SER A 49 -6.61 -14.29 22.29
CA SER A 49 -6.06 -13.90 21.00
C SER A 49 -6.35 -14.97 19.96
N LEU A 50 -7.31 -14.68 19.07
CA LEU A 50 -7.61 -15.49 17.88
C LEU A 50 -6.39 -15.63 16.96
N VAL A 51 -5.59 -14.57 16.83
CA VAL A 51 -4.45 -14.49 15.89
C VAL A 51 -3.24 -15.32 16.36
N MET A 52 -3.13 -15.55 17.67
CA MET A 52 -2.02 -16.29 18.28
C MET A 52 -2.43 -17.67 18.81
N GLU A 53 -3.69 -18.09 18.60
CA GLU A 53 -4.28 -19.32 19.16
C GLU A 53 -4.03 -19.47 20.66
N ARG A 54 -4.23 -18.38 21.43
CA ARG A 54 -3.88 -18.31 22.86
C ARG A 54 -4.97 -17.67 23.72
N ALA A 55 -5.15 -18.21 24.93
CA ALA A 55 -5.87 -17.59 26.03
C ALA A 55 -4.90 -17.27 27.17
N VAL A 56 -5.06 -16.10 27.80
CA VAL A 56 -4.35 -15.71 29.02
C VAL A 56 -5.41 -15.49 30.10
N VAL A 57 -5.32 -16.27 31.18
CA VAL A 57 -6.26 -16.28 32.30
C VAL A 57 -5.50 -15.97 33.58
N GLN A 58 -5.85 -14.85 34.22
CA GLN A 58 -5.39 -14.54 35.57
C GLN A 58 -6.38 -15.13 36.58
N HIS A 59 -5.90 -15.94 37.51
CA HIS A 59 -6.75 -16.63 38.48
C HIS A 59 -6.03 -16.83 39.82
N ASP A 60 -6.81 -17.14 40.85
CA ASP A 60 -6.35 -17.47 42.19
C ASP A 60 -6.13 -18.99 42.29
N PRO A 61 -4.86 -19.48 42.33
CA PRO A 61 -4.54 -20.90 42.25
C PRO A 61 -4.96 -21.72 43.48
N ASP A 62 -5.30 -21.05 44.59
CA ASP A 62 -5.91 -21.69 45.77
C ASP A 62 -7.43 -21.88 45.62
N VAL A 63 -8.03 -21.36 44.54
CA VAL A 63 -9.49 -21.37 44.28
C VAL A 63 -9.86 -22.07 42.97
N ILE A 64 -8.98 -22.02 41.96
CA ILE A 64 -9.10 -22.77 40.70
C ILE A 64 -7.70 -23.09 40.16
N SER A 65 -7.47 -24.32 39.72
CA SER A 65 -6.17 -24.75 39.17
C SER A 65 -6.00 -24.39 37.69
N ALA A 66 -4.75 -24.40 37.21
CA ALA A 66 -4.44 -24.21 35.78
C ALA A 66 -5.08 -25.29 34.89
N ASP A 67 -5.27 -26.51 35.41
CA ASP A 67 -5.94 -27.61 34.72
C ASP A 67 -7.47 -27.41 34.69
N GLU A 68 -8.10 -26.95 35.77
CA GLU A 68 -9.53 -26.56 35.75
C GLU A 68 -9.79 -25.36 34.82
N VAL A 69 -8.83 -24.44 34.70
CA VAL A 69 -8.86 -23.37 33.69
C VAL A 69 -8.79 -23.93 32.26
N LYS A 70 -8.03 -25.02 32.03
CA LYS A 70 -7.98 -25.74 30.75
C LYS A 70 -9.32 -26.41 30.44
N GLU A 71 -9.88 -27.14 31.42
CA GLU A 71 -11.18 -27.83 31.28
C GLU A 71 -12.31 -26.86 30.90
N ILE A 72 -12.35 -25.64 31.46
CA ILE A 72 -13.36 -24.62 31.10
C ILE A 72 -13.29 -24.20 29.62
N ILE A 73 -12.15 -24.33 28.95
CA ILE A 73 -12.00 -24.04 27.51
C ILE A 73 -12.44 -25.26 26.69
N GLU A 74 -12.08 -26.47 27.11
CA GLU A 74 -12.44 -27.73 26.45
C GLU A 74 -13.96 -27.99 26.53
N ASP A 75 -14.61 -27.64 27.65
CA ASP A 75 -16.07 -27.63 27.84
C ASP A 75 -16.81 -26.68 26.86
N ARG A 76 -16.09 -25.73 26.23
CA ARG A 76 -16.62 -24.84 25.18
C ARG A 76 -16.33 -25.34 23.76
N GLY A 77 -15.71 -26.52 23.61
CA GLY A 77 -15.46 -27.18 22.33
C GLY A 77 -14.19 -26.71 21.62
N PHE A 78 -13.17 -26.33 22.38
CA PHE A 78 -11.85 -25.92 21.87
C PHE A 78 -10.74 -26.63 22.64
N ASP A 79 -9.91 -27.41 21.95
CA ASP A 79 -8.81 -28.15 22.57
C ASP A 79 -7.76 -27.19 23.17
N ALA A 80 -7.32 -27.42 24.40
CA ALA A 80 -6.47 -26.47 25.13
C ALA A 80 -5.24 -27.12 25.79
N GLU A 81 -4.11 -26.42 25.76
CA GLU A 81 -2.82 -26.86 26.30
C GLU A 81 -2.18 -25.75 27.15
N VAL A 82 -1.80 -26.05 28.39
CA VAL A 82 -1.15 -25.08 29.29
C VAL A 82 0.31 -24.87 28.89
N LEU A 83 0.68 -23.64 28.53
CA LEU A 83 2.03 -23.26 28.11
C LEU A 83 2.89 -22.72 29.28
N SER A 84 2.29 -21.91 30.15
CA SER A 84 2.91 -21.42 31.39
C SER A 84 1.86 -21.13 32.45
N SER A 85 2.27 -21.07 33.73
CA SER A 85 1.40 -20.72 34.85
C SER A 85 2.20 -20.05 35.95
N ASP A 86 2.34 -18.73 35.84
CA ASP A 86 3.37 -17.97 36.54
C ASP A 86 2.82 -17.28 37.80
N LEU A 87 3.53 -17.46 38.92
CA LEU A 87 3.21 -16.91 40.24
C LEU A 87 4.10 -15.70 40.56
N PRO A 88 3.53 -14.55 40.99
CA PRO A 88 4.33 -13.37 41.31
C PRO A 88 5.13 -13.55 42.61
N THR A 89 6.46 -13.52 42.52
CA THR A 89 7.36 -13.64 43.68
C THR A 89 7.61 -12.29 44.34
N THR A 90 7.42 -12.22 45.67
CA THR A 90 7.66 -11.02 46.46
C THR A 90 9.11 -10.96 46.95
N HIS A 91 9.94 -10.15 46.29
CA HIS A 91 11.26 -9.82 46.80
C HIS A 91 11.17 -8.77 47.92
N SER A 92 11.36 -9.21 49.16
CA SER A 92 11.51 -8.34 50.33
C SER A 92 12.87 -7.63 50.33
N ALA A 93 12.88 -6.31 50.52
CA ALA A 93 14.09 -5.52 50.76
C ALA A 93 14.09 -4.96 52.18
N ASP A 94 15.22 -5.13 52.89
CA ASP A 94 15.65 -4.58 54.18
C ASP A 94 17.07 -5.18 54.40
N ASP A 95 18.09 -4.60 55.04
CA ASP A 95 18.46 -3.23 55.51
C ASP A 95 20.03 -3.31 55.67
N HIS A 96 20.90 -2.31 55.85
CA HIS A 96 20.80 -0.90 56.22
C HIS A 96 22.10 -0.14 55.81
N PHE A 97 22.07 1.17 55.54
CA PHE A 97 23.02 2.16 56.09
C PHE A 97 22.63 3.62 55.78
N LEU A 98 22.85 4.53 56.74
CA LEU A 98 22.42 5.93 56.69
C LEU A 98 23.56 6.95 56.83
N SER A 99 23.41 8.06 56.08
CA SER A 99 23.82 9.45 56.34
C SER A 99 25.09 9.82 57.15
N ASP A 100 25.94 10.60 56.49
CA ASP A 100 26.38 11.94 56.90
C ASP A 100 26.48 12.78 55.60
N SER A 101 25.87 13.97 55.44
CA SER A 101 26.26 15.32 55.92
C SER A 101 27.55 15.85 55.23
N GLU A 102 27.71 17.14 54.84
CA GLU A 102 27.00 18.40 55.16
C GLU A 102 26.60 19.22 53.88
N GLU A 103 26.60 20.56 53.95
CA GLU A 103 26.03 21.51 52.95
C GLU A 103 27.12 22.21 52.06
N GLU A 104 26.73 23.30 51.35
CA GLU A 104 27.55 24.18 50.48
C GLU A 104 27.91 23.57 49.10
N GLU A 105 27.96 24.29 47.97
CA GLU A 105 28.01 25.75 47.72
C GLU A 105 27.25 26.12 46.40
N GLU A 106 26.78 27.37 46.25
CA GLU A 106 26.30 27.94 44.97
C GLU A 106 27.39 28.85 44.32
N GLU A 107 27.20 29.20 43.05
CA GLU A 107 27.98 30.17 42.23
C GLU A 107 29.41 29.79 41.75
N ALA A 108 29.53 29.57 40.44
CA ALA A 108 30.69 30.01 39.64
C ALA A 108 30.29 30.21 38.16
N THR A 109 29.99 31.45 37.76
CA THR A 109 29.62 31.77 36.37
C THR A 109 30.86 31.90 35.46
N GLY A 110 31.22 30.84 34.75
CA GLY A 110 32.22 30.91 33.66
C GLY A 110 31.72 31.76 32.49
N HIS A 111 32.50 32.76 32.06
CA HIS A 111 32.03 33.84 31.19
C HIS A 111 32.14 33.50 29.69
N MET A 112 31.67 32.30 29.32
CA MET A 112 31.84 31.67 28.00
C MET A 112 31.40 32.56 26.83
N SER A 113 32.14 32.50 25.72
CA SER A 113 31.81 33.13 24.45
C SER A 113 31.90 32.16 23.28
N VAL A 114 30.99 32.29 22.31
CA VAL A 114 31.03 31.53 21.05
C VAL A 114 31.60 32.45 19.98
N THR A 115 32.77 32.11 19.46
CA THR A 115 33.41 32.80 18.33
C THR A 115 33.25 31.99 17.06
N THR A 116 32.84 32.66 15.98
CA THR A 116 32.75 32.10 14.63
C THR A 116 33.86 32.72 13.77
N LEU A 117 34.66 31.86 13.15
CA LEU A 117 35.74 32.22 12.23
C LEU A 117 35.38 31.76 10.81
N SER A 118 35.75 32.52 9.79
CA SER A 118 35.94 31.96 8.43
C SER A 118 37.34 31.38 8.31
N VAL A 119 37.47 30.25 7.61
CA VAL A 119 38.70 29.50 7.41
C VAL A 119 38.86 29.16 5.93
N GLY A 120 39.72 29.89 5.23
CA GLY A 120 39.99 29.75 3.80
C GLY A 120 41.00 28.63 3.48
N GLY A 121 41.01 28.17 2.22
CA GLY A 121 42.01 27.23 1.70
C GLY A 121 41.78 25.75 2.03
N MET A 122 40.76 25.39 2.82
CA MET A 122 40.41 23.99 3.07
C MET A 122 39.86 23.31 1.79
N THR A 123 40.42 22.15 1.42
CA THR A 123 40.04 21.44 0.18
C THR A 123 39.64 19.98 0.35
N CYS A 124 39.93 19.36 1.51
CA CYS A 124 39.50 18.00 1.83
C CYS A 124 39.39 17.76 3.35
N GLY A 125 38.84 16.62 3.76
CA GLY A 125 38.66 16.27 5.18
C GLY A 125 39.96 16.17 6.00
N ALA A 126 41.12 16.03 5.35
CA ALA A 126 42.40 16.11 6.05
C ALA A 126 42.72 17.55 6.51
N CYS A 127 42.20 18.58 5.82
CA CYS A 127 42.34 19.98 6.23
C CYS A 127 41.57 20.24 7.53
N THR A 128 40.32 19.77 7.61
CA THR A 128 39.50 19.92 8.83
C THR A 128 40.13 19.22 10.03
N SER A 129 40.65 17.99 9.86
CA SER A 129 41.32 17.28 10.94
C SER A 129 42.66 17.91 11.38
N ALA A 130 43.35 18.64 10.49
CA ALA A 130 44.53 19.41 10.87
C ALA A 130 44.18 20.58 11.78
N VAL A 131 43.12 21.33 11.45
CA VAL A 131 42.65 22.46 12.28
C VAL A 131 42.00 21.98 13.58
N GLU A 132 41.20 20.91 13.56
CA GLU A 132 40.70 20.25 14.79
C GLU A 132 41.83 19.78 15.70
N GLY A 133 42.93 19.28 15.11
CA GLY A 133 44.13 18.84 15.84
C GLY A 133 44.81 19.97 16.60
N ALA A 134 44.82 21.19 16.06
CA ALA A 134 45.47 22.36 16.69
C ALA A 134 44.78 22.81 17.99
N PHE A 135 43.47 22.59 18.12
CA PHE A 135 42.70 23.00 19.30
C PHE A 135 42.46 21.89 20.33
N LYS A 136 42.92 20.66 20.06
CA LYS A 136 42.50 19.46 20.80
C LYS A 136 42.89 19.44 22.28
N ASP A 137 43.94 20.15 22.66
CA ASP A 137 44.46 20.24 24.03
C ASP A 137 44.63 21.72 24.50
N VAL A 138 43.94 22.68 23.86
CA VAL A 138 44.09 24.12 24.16
C VAL A 138 43.21 24.53 25.34
N ALA A 139 43.86 24.96 26.43
CA ALA A 139 43.18 25.41 27.64
C ALA A 139 42.29 26.64 27.37
N GLY A 140 41.04 26.57 27.84
CA GLY A 140 40.03 27.61 27.65
C GLY A 140 39.02 27.35 26.53
N ILE A 141 39.23 26.33 25.69
CA ILE A 141 38.24 25.86 24.72
C ILE A 141 37.43 24.71 25.31
N LYS A 142 36.10 24.74 25.09
CA LYS A 142 35.15 23.73 25.60
C LYS A 142 34.45 22.96 24.48
N HIS A 143 34.20 23.59 23.34
CA HIS A 143 33.62 22.96 22.15
C HIS A 143 34.21 23.59 20.90
N PHE A 144 34.67 22.76 19.96
CA PHE A 144 35.18 23.17 18.65
C PHE A 144 34.43 22.39 17.56
N SER A 145 34.06 23.06 16.47
CA SER A 145 33.49 22.42 15.28
C SER A 145 33.89 23.20 14.03
N ILE A 146 34.33 22.49 12.99
CA ILE A 146 34.70 23.08 11.69
C ILE A 146 33.90 22.46 10.55
N SER A 147 33.55 23.28 9.56
CA SER A 147 32.68 22.90 8.45
C SER A 147 33.31 23.28 7.12
N LEU A 148 33.87 22.29 6.41
CA LEU A 148 34.45 22.46 5.09
C LEU A 148 33.41 22.98 4.07
N LEU A 149 32.15 22.55 4.17
CA LEU A 149 31.06 22.98 3.28
C LEU A 149 30.63 24.45 3.47
N SER A 150 31.09 25.13 4.53
CA SER A 150 30.76 26.53 4.78
C SER A 150 31.97 27.41 5.11
N GLU A 151 33.19 26.87 4.95
CA GLU A 151 34.48 27.53 5.19
C GLU A 151 34.54 28.23 6.56
N ARG A 152 34.06 27.56 7.62
CA ARG A 152 33.88 28.14 8.96
C ARG A 152 34.26 27.22 10.10
N ALA A 153 34.79 27.81 11.17
CA ALA A 153 34.93 27.19 12.48
C ALA A 153 34.04 27.91 13.52
N VAL A 154 33.49 27.17 14.47
CA VAL A 154 32.69 27.67 15.60
C VAL A 154 33.29 27.13 16.89
N ILE A 155 33.69 28.04 17.78
CA ILE A 155 34.51 27.75 18.96
C ILE A 155 33.84 28.33 20.20
N GLU A 156 33.43 27.49 21.15
CA GLU A 156 32.99 27.88 22.49
C GLU A 156 34.21 27.94 23.41
N HIS A 157 34.58 29.13 23.87
CA HIS A 157 35.79 29.39 24.64
C HIS A 157 35.59 30.44 25.75
N ASP A 158 36.49 30.45 26.72
CA ASP A 158 36.58 31.54 27.70
C ASP A 158 37.44 32.70 27.16
N PRO A 159 36.84 33.88 26.90
CA PRO A 159 37.54 35.03 26.31
C PRO A 159 38.57 35.67 27.26
N THR A 160 38.63 35.25 28.54
CA THR A 160 39.66 35.67 29.49
C THR A 160 40.90 34.79 29.44
N MET A 161 40.81 33.58 28.87
CA MET A 161 41.93 32.65 28.72
C MET A 161 42.47 32.58 27.29
N ILE A 162 41.63 32.75 26.27
CA ILE A 162 42.06 32.83 24.86
C ILE A 162 41.23 33.86 24.09
N SER A 163 41.86 34.73 23.30
CA SER A 163 41.13 35.80 22.59
C SER A 163 40.59 35.31 21.23
N ALA A 164 39.59 36.00 20.69
CA ALA A 164 39.04 35.70 19.37
C ALA A 164 40.09 35.87 18.25
N GLU A 165 41.01 36.83 18.40
CA GLU A 165 42.16 37.02 17.51
C GLU A 165 43.15 35.86 17.63
N THR A 166 43.48 35.42 18.86
CA THR A 166 44.41 34.29 19.10
C THR A 166 43.87 33.00 18.47
N LEU A 167 42.55 32.80 18.49
CA LEU A 167 41.89 31.68 17.81
C LEU A 167 42.00 31.75 16.28
N ALA A 168 42.09 32.94 15.68
CA ALA A 168 42.36 33.09 14.26
C ALA A 168 43.84 32.83 13.95
N GLU A 169 44.76 33.44 14.71
CA GLU A 169 46.21 33.22 14.60
C GLU A 169 46.59 31.72 14.68
N THR A 170 45.93 30.98 15.57
CA THR A 170 46.14 29.51 15.72
C THR A 170 45.74 28.71 14.47
N ILE A 171 44.86 29.24 13.60
CA ILE A 171 44.48 28.61 12.32
C ILE A 171 45.43 29.05 11.19
N GLU A 172 45.89 30.30 11.22
CA GLU A 172 46.90 30.80 10.27
C GLU A 172 48.24 30.07 10.47
N ASP A 173 48.64 29.76 11.71
CA ASP A 173 49.81 28.94 12.05
C ASP A 173 49.73 27.49 11.53
N VAL A 174 48.51 26.97 11.30
CA VAL A 174 48.26 25.66 10.66
C VAL A 174 48.33 25.76 9.13
N GLY A 175 48.33 26.97 8.57
CA GLY A 175 48.46 27.25 7.14
C GLY A 175 47.14 27.54 6.40
N PHE A 176 46.10 27.98 7.11
CA PHE A 176 44.80 28.34 6.53
C PHE A 176 44.40 29.78 6.88
N ASP A 177 44.00 30.59 5.89
CA ASP A 177 43.62 32.00 6.12
C ASP A 177 42.43 32.10 7.09
N ALA A 178 42.54 32.88 8.17
CA ALA A 178 41.51 32.91 9.21
C ALA A 178 41.04 34.32 9.57
N GLN A 179 39.72 34.51 9.70
CA GLN A 179 39.15 35.80 10.09
C GLN A 179 37.97 35.65 11.05
N VAL A 180 37.98 36.44 12.13
CA VAL A 180 36.86 36.54 13.07
C VAL A 180 35.65 37.16 12.39
N LEU A 181 34.52 36.44 12.37
CA LEU A 181 33.25 36.91 11.82
C LEU A 181 32.30 37.46 12.89
N ASP A 182 32.22 36.78 14.04
CA ASP A 182 31.35 37.15 15.16
C ASP A 182 31.87 36.52 16.48
N THR A 183 31.67 37.19 17.60
CA THR A 183 32.01 36.71 18.96
C THR A 183 30.90 37.09 19.92
N ALA A 184 30.08 36.11 20.30
CA ALA A 184 28.89 36.30 21.13
C ALA A 184 29.09 35.73 22.54
N ALA A 185 28.98 36.56 23.57
CA ALA A 185 28.99 36.12 24.97
C ALA A 185 27.70 35.37 25.33
N ALA A 186 27.82 34.18 25.93
CA ALA A 186 26.71 33.31 26.27
C ALA A 186 25.88 33.88 27.44
N THR A 187 24.79 34.58 27.11
CA THR A 187 23.90 35.21 28.10
C THR A 187 22.47 34.65 27.95
N PRO A 188 21.80 34.22 29.03
CA PRO A 188 20.49 33.57 28.92
C PRO A 188 19.37 34.55 28.53
N ALA A 189 18.84 34.32 27.33
CA ALA A 189 17.51 34.71 26.84
C ALA A 189 16.97 36.14 27.12
N LEU A 190 16.96 37.00 26.09
CA LEU A 190 15.69 37.57 25.59
C LEU A 190 15.81 38.18 24.17
N LYS A 191 14.74 38.01 23.38
CA LYS A 191 14.64 38.22 21.92
C LYS A 191 15.03 39.63 21.42
N LYS A 192 15.86 39.70 20.36
CA LYS A 192 15.58 40.43 19.09
C LYS A 192 16.72 40.33 18.06
N SER A 193 16.55 39.51 17.02
CA SER A 193 17.15 39.78 15.69
C SER A 193 16.31 39.12 14.58
N LYS A 194 16.53 39.52 13.33
CA LYS A 194 15.82 39.02 12.15
C LYS A 194 16.64 37.95 11.45
N HIS A 195 16.26 36.69 11.56
CA HIS A 195 16.61 35.70 10.53
C HIS A 195 15.46 34.73 10.27
N ARG A 196 15.53 34.08 9.11
CA ARG A 196 14.52 33.22 8.48
C ARG A 196 14.15 32.04 9.40
N ARG A 197 13.04 32.16 10.13
CA ARG A 197 12.44 31.13 11.00
C ARG A 197 12.31 29.80 10.24
N GLN A 198 13.08 28.79 10.63
CA GLN A 198 12.69 27.40 10.36
C GLN A 198 11.34 27.18 11.04
N GLN A 199 10.33 26.86 10.25
CA GLN A 199 8.98 26.62 10.75
C GLN A 199 8.93 25.18 11.25
N LYS A 200 8.74 25.01 12.56
CA LYS A 200 8.42 23.69 13.12
C LYS A 200 7.10 23.26 12.49
N THR A 201 7.11 22.20 11.70
CA THR A 201 5.90 21.57 11.17
C THR A 201 5.46 20.45 12.10
N MET A 202 4.17 20.15 12.09
CA MET A 202 3.57 19.12 12.94
C MET A 202 2.43 18.46 12.17
N THR A 203 2.44 17.13 12.14
CA THR A 203 1.52 16.28 11.38
C THR A 203 0.50 15.68 12.36
N THR A 204 -0.69 16.25 12.42
CA THR A 204 -1.77 15.87 13.33
C THR A 204 -2.85 15.08 12.58
N THR A 205 -3.22 13.92 13.12
CA THR A 205 -4.27 13.05 12.59
C THR A 205 -5.47 13.04 13.53
N VAL A 206 -6.64 13.35 12.99
CA VAL A 206 -7.92 13.45 13.71
C VAL A 206 -8.92 12.48 13.07
N ALA A 207 -9.55 11.64 13.87
CA ALA A 207 -10.72 10.86 13.45
C ALA A 207 -11.95 11.77 13.41
N VAL A 208 -12.76 11.62 12.37
CA VAL A 208 -13.89 12.51 12.07
C VAL A 208 -15.13 11.67 11.79
N GLU A 209 -16.05 11.61 12.75
CA GLU A 209 -17.27 10.82 12.65
C GLU A 209 -18.41 11.57 11.92
N GLY A 210 -19.35 10.81 11.34
CA GLY A 210 -20.52 11.36 10.65
C GLY A 210 -20.31 11.79 9.19
N MET A 211 -19.14 11.55 8.59
CA MET A 211 -18.90 11.83 7.17
C MET A 211 -19.55 10.77 6.26
N THR A 212 -20.49 11.16 5.38
CA THR A 212 -21.30 10.22 4.58
C THR A 212 -21.25 10.43 3.06
N CYS A 213 -20.66 11.54 2.59
CA CYS A 213 -20.43 11.84 1.17
C CYS A 213 -19.31 12.88 0.96
N GLY A 214 -18.87 13.09 -0.29
CA GLY A 214 -17.79 14.02 -0.61
C GLY A 214 -18.08 15.49 -0.25
N ALA A 215 -19.35 15.90 -0.28
CA ALA A 215 -19.79 17.21 0.22
C ALA A 215 -19.54 17.39 1.73
N CYS A 216 -19.73 16.36 2.57
CA CYS A 216 -19.37 16.43 3.99
C CYS A 216 -17.89 16.77 4.16
N THR A 217 -17.01 16.04 3.45
CA THR A 217 -15.57 16.31 3.50
C THR A 217 -15.17 17.65 2.88
N SER A 218 -15.96 18.19 1.95
CA SER A 218 -15.73 19.53 1.39
C SER A 218 -16.11 20.64 2.39
N ALA A 219 -17.08 20.39 3.28
CA ALA A 219 -17.40 21.28 4.40
C ALA A 219 -16.28 21.30 5.46
N VAL A 220 -15.58 20.19 5.68
CA VAL A 220 -14.37 20.14 6.53
C VAL A 220 -13.14 20.71 5.81
N GLU A 221 -12.93 20.43 4.53
CA GLU A 221 -11.81 20.98 3.73
C GLU A 221 -11.89 22.52 3.64
N SER A 222 -13.10 23.07 3.48
CA SER A 222 -13.35 24.52 3.60
C SER A 222 -13.32 25.04 5.04
N GLY A 223 -13.09 24.18 6.02
CA GLY A 223 -12.69 24.53 7.39
C GLY A 223 -11.30 25.15 7.43
N PHE A 224 -10.38 24.63 6.62
CA PHE A 224 -8.94 24.89 6.73
C PHE A 224 -8.33 25.70 5.57
N LYS A 225 -9.12 26.03 4.54
CA LYS A 225 -8.62 26.76 3.35
C LYS A 225 -8.11 28.18 3.61
N ASP A 226 -8.61 28.83 4.65
CA ASP A 226 -8.27 30.20 5.03
C ASP A 226 -7.67 30.28 6.44
N VAL A 227 -7.23 29.15 7.01
CA VAL A 227 -6.70 29.06 8.39
C VAL A 227 -5.18 29.26 8.40
N GLU A 228 -4.72 30.34 9.03
CA GLU A 228 -3.29 30.61 9.18
C GLU A 228 -2.56 29.51 9.96
N GLY A 229 -1.57 28.89 9.33
CA GLY A 229 -0.72 27.86 9.94
C GLY A 229 -0.87 26.48 9.33
N VAL A 230 -1.91 26.22 8.52
CA VAL A 230 -2.02 24.98 7.74
C VAL A 230 -1.11 25.05 6.51
N TYR A 231 -0.26 24.03 6.34
CA TYR A 231 0.56 23.83 5.14
C TYR A 231 -0.06 22.80 4.20
N GLN A 232 -0.66 21.74 4.75
CA GLN A 232 -1.32 20.68 3.99
C GLN A 232 -2.53 20.16 4.78
N PHE A 233 -3.63 19.91 4.06
CA PHE A 233 -4.85 19.32 4.60
C PHE A 233 -5.30 18.18 3.69
N ASN A 234 -5.41 16.97 4.23
CA ASN A 234 -5.91 15.77 3.54
C ASN A 234 -7.05 15.14 4.35
N ILE A 235 -8.17 14.76 3.70
CA ILE A 235 -9.28 14.11 4.40
C ILE A 235 -9.83 12.88 3.65
N SER A 236 -9.72 11.73 4.30
CA SER A 236 -10.15 10.42 3.81
C SER A 236 -11.55 10.09 4.34
N LEU A 237 -12.51 10.01 3.43
CA LEU A 237 -13.87 9.53 3.71
C LEU A 237 -13.92 8.00 3.91
N LEU A 238 -12.91 7.27 3.44
CA LEU A 238 -12.85 5.81 3.61
C LEU A 238 -12.33 5.43 5.00
N ALA A 239 -11.29 6.13 5.49
CA ALA A 239 -10.69 5.90 6.80
C ALA A 239 -11.34 6.71 7.93
N ASN A 240 -12.29 7.61 7.63
CA ASN A 240 -12.86 8.60 8.56
C ASN A 240 -11.80 9.40 9.34
N ARG A 241 -10.75 9.83 8.63
CA ARG A 241 -9.60 10.58 9.20
C ARG A 241 -9.27 11.82 8.38
N ALA A 242 -8.93 12.90 9.07
CA ALA A 242 -8.26 14.08 8.53
C ALA A 242 -6.80 14.07 9.00
N VAL A 243 -5.88 14.43 8.11
CA VAL A 243 -4.44 14.57 8.36
C VAL A 243 -4.02 15.98 7.97
N LEU A 244 -3.43 16.71 8.91
CA LEU A 244 -3.04 18.11 8.75
C LEU A 244 -1.55 18.28 9.05
N VAL A 245 -0.83 18.91 8.14
CA VAL A 245 0.53 19.42 8.41
C VAL A 245 0.41 20.91 8.69
N HIS A 246 0.80 21.35 9.89
CA HIS A 246 0.60 22.72 10.37
C HIS A 246 1.76 23.26 11.23
N ASP A 247 1.73 24.55 11.56
CA ASP A 247 2.63 25.20 12.53
C ASP A 247 1.95 25.19 13.93
N PRO A 248 2.44 24.40 14.90
CA PRO A 248 1.82 24.27 16.21
C PRO A 248 1.92 25.55 17.06
N ALA A 249 2.69 26.55 16.63
CA ALA A 249 2.71 27.88 17.23
C ALA A 249 1.75 28.88 16.53
N LYS A 250 0.90 28.41 15.62
CA LYS A 250 -0.22 29.16 15.02
C LYS A 250 -1.57 28.46 15.22
N LEU A 251 -1.59 27.13 15.14
CA LEU A 251 -2.80 26.31 15.20
C LEU A 251 -2.52 25.11 16.12
N THR A 252 -3.34 24.90 17.16
CA THR A 252 -3.15 23.77 18.08
C THR A 252 -3.97 22.54 17.69
N GLU A 253 -3.62 21.38 18.25
CA GLU A 253 -4.35 20.12 18.03
C GLU A 253 -5.83 20.25 18.43
N ASP A 254 -6.10 20.85 19.60
CA ASP A 254 -7.44 21.10 20.09
C ASP A 254 -8.22 22.05 19.17
N GLN A 255 -7.55 23.08 18.61
CA GLN A 255 -8.18 23.99 17.62
C GLN A 255 -8.48 23.27 16.31
N ILE A 256 -7.70 22.27 15.90
CA ILE A 256 -8.01 21.45 14.72
C ILE A 256 -9.27 20.61 14.98
N VAL A 257 -9.39 20.03 16.17
CA VAL A 257 -10.61 19.31 16.60
C VAL A 257 -11.80 20.29 16.63
N GLU A 258 -11.66 21.43 17.30
CA GLU A 258 -12.69 22.48 17.42
C GLU A 258 -13.16 22.99 16.05
N ILE A 259 -12.25 23.24 15.08
CA ILE A 259 -12.63 23.63 13.71
C ILE A 259 -13.44 22.55 13.00
N ILE A 260 -13.20 21.26 13.27
CA ILE A 260 -13.97 20.14 12.68
C ILE A 260 -15.34 20.02 13.37
N GLU A 261 -15.42 20.27 14.67
CA GLU A 261 -16.67 20.29 15.45
C GLU A 261 -17.53 21.55 15.19
N ASP A 262 -16.91 22.69 14.85
CA ASP A 262 -17.59 23.89 14.33
C ASP A 262 -18.16 23.66 12.92
N ARG A 263 -17.51 22.79 12.13
CA ARG A 263 -18.12 22.19 10.92
C ARG A 263 -18.98 20.97 11.25
N GLY A 264 -19.31 20.76 12.53
CA GLY A 264 -20.25 19.80 13.10
C GLY A 264 -20.06 18.35 12.68
N PHE A 265 -18.83 17.92 12.46
CA PHE A 265 -18.46 16.51 12.46
C PHE A 265 -17.79 16.20 13.79
N ASP A 266 -18.20 15.11 14.43
CA ASP A 266 -17.75 14.81 15.80
C ASP A 266 -16.29 14.33 15.72
N ALA A 267 -15.36 14.99 16.41
CA ALA A 267 -13.94 14.87 16.10
C ALA A 267 -13.09 14.40 17.29
N LYS A 268 -12.05 13.61 17.00
CA LYS A 268 -11.17 13.06 18.05
C LYS A 268 -9.74 12.93 17.56
N LEU A 269 -8.81 13.55 18.29
CA LEU A 269 -7.37 13.37 18.08
C LEU A 269 -6.98 11.88 18.14
N VAL A 270 -6.22 11.42 17.13
CA VAL A 270 -5.70 10.04 17.04
C VAL A 270 -4.20 10.01 17.30
N SER A 271 -3.45 10.91 16.66
CA SER A 271 -2.00 11.03 16.81
C SER A 271 -1.55 12.43 16.38
N SER A 272 -0.39 12.85 16.87
CA SER A 272 0.24 14.12 16.50
C SER A 272 1.76 13.94 16.57
N VAL A 273 2.47 14.29 15.52
CA VAL A 273 3.90 13.96 15.34
C VAL A 273 4.65 15.17 14.79
N ASP A 274 5.81 15.50 15.34
CA ASP A 274 6.65 16.58 14.83
C ASP A 274 7.18 16.27 13.42
N GLY A 275 6.92 17.17 12.46
CA GLY A 275 7.20 16.97 11.04
C GLY A 275 8.69 16.85 10.70
N ASN A 276 9.58 17.38 11.54
CA ASN A 276 11.03 17.16 11.41
C ASN A 276 11.40 15.66 11.50
N ILE A 277 10.62 14.84 12.20
CA ILE A 277 10.86 13.39 12.37
C ILE A 277 10.61 12.64 11.05
N GLN A 278 9.81 13.19 10.11
CA GLN A 278 9.51 12.54 8.83
C GLN A 278 10.60 12.75 7.76
N GLN A 279 11.60 13.61 7.97
CA GLN A 279 12.69 13.85 7.02
C GLN A 279 14.06 13.28 7.45
N SER A 280 14.22 12.93 8.73
CA SER A 280 15.44 12.31 9.25
C SER A 280 15.38 10.78 9.19
N SER A 281 15.74 10.20 8.03
CA SER A 281 16.13 8.78 7.82
C SER A 281 15.21 7.68 8.39
N ALA A 282 14.79 6.73 7.54
CA ALA A 282 13.88 5.63 7.89
C ALA A 282 14.39 4.62 8.96
N SER A 283 15.51 4.88 9.63
CA SER A 283 16.24 3.95 10.50
C SER A 283 16.34 4.36 11.98
N ASN A 284 15.59 5.37 12.47
CA ASN A 284 15.62 5.77 13.89
C ASN A 284 14.28 6.35 14.42
N GLY A 285 13.14 5.83 13.93
CA GLY A 285 11.82 6.23 14.40
C GLY A 285 11.49 5.73 15.83
N PRO A 286 10.61 6.42 16.58
CA PRO A 286 10.10 5.91 17.85
C PRO A 286 9.26 4.64 17.61
N ALA A 287 9.33 3.70 18.55
CA ALA A 287 8.55 2.49 18.55
C ALA A 287 7.37 2.61 19.52
N HIS A 288 6.17 2.34 19.02
CA HIS A 288 4.97 2.24 19.83
C HIS A 288 4.67 0.76 20.11
N LEU A 289 4.62 0.41 21.39
CA LEU A 289 4.23 -0.92 21.88
C LEU A 289 2.93 -0.81 22.68
N LYS A 290 2.09 -1.84 22.64
CA LYS A 290 0.94 -1.99 23.53
C LYS A 290 1.28 -3.03 24.59
N VAL A 291 1.31 -2.60 25.85
CA VAL A 291 1.78 -3.40 26.99
C VAL A 291 0.59 -3.86 27.82
N TYR A 292 0.45 -5.17 27.97
CA TYR A 292 -0.62 -5.85 28.70
C TYR A 292 -0.09 -6.40 30.03
N GLY A 293 -0.97 -6.54 31.01
CA GLY A 293 -0.62 -7.02 32.36
C GLY A 293 -0.21 -5.93 33.36
N LEU A 294 -0.07 -4.67 32.93
CA LEU A 294 0.20 -3.53 33.83
C LEU A 294 -0.95 -3.36 34.85
N PRO A 295 -0.72 -3.55 36.17
CA PRO A 295 -1.80 -3.52 37.16
C PRO A 295 -2.20 -2.10 37.59
N ASN A 296 -1.27 -1.14 37.55
CA ASN A 296 -1.46 0.22 38.04
C ASN A 296 -0.49 1.21 37.37
N ALA A 297 -0.63 2.50 37.72
CA ALA A 297 0.23 3.56 37.18
C ALA A 297 1.66 3.58 37.75
N SER A 298 1.93 2.96 38.91
CA SER A 298 3.30 2.87 39.45
C SER A 298 4.13 1.84 38.69
N ALA A 299 3.57 0.65 38.42
CA ALA A 299 4.16 -0.37 37.56
C ALA A 299 4.48 0.16 36.15
N ALA A 300 3.64 1.05 35.60
CA ALA A 300 3.94 1.74 34.35
C ALA A 300 5.17 2.67 34.45
N ALA A 301 5.32 3.39 35.58
CA ALA A 301 6.50 4.23 35.84
C ALA A 301 7.77 3.41 36.15
N GLU A 302 7.64 2.28 36.84
CA GLU A 302 8.70 1.31 37.11
C GLU A 302 9.20 0.69 35.80
N LEU A 303 8.30 0.23 34.93
CA LEU A 303 8.64 -0.26 33.59
C LEU A 303 9.28 0.84 32.73
N GLN A 304 8.79 2.08 32.82
CA GLN A 304 9.38 3.23 32.14
C GLN A 304 10.82 3.52 32.63
N ALA A 305 11.09 3.39 33.92
CA ALA A 305 12.44 3.53 34.49
C ALA A 305 13.37 2.37 34.07
N LEU A 306 12.84 1.14 34.06
CA LEU A 306 13.56 -0.06 33.61
C LEU A 306 13.96 0.06 32.13
N LEU A 307 13.05 0.49 31.26
CA LEU A 307 13.33 0.75 29.85
C LEU A 307 14.38 1.86 29.67
N ARG A 308 14.28 2.97 30.41
CA ARG A 308 15.29 4.06 30.37
C ARG A 308 16.69 3.65 30.86
N LYS A 309 16.81 2.50 31.55
CA LYS A 309 18.10 1.96 32.02
C LYS A 309 18.81 1.12 30.95
N GLN A 310 18.13 0.72 29.87
CA GLN A 310 18.71 -0.09 28.80
C GLN A 310 19.57 0.74 27.86
N SER A 311 20.75 0.22 27.51
CA SER A 311 21.63 0.82 26.51
C SER A 311 20.93 0.91 25.15
N GLY A 312 20.96 2.08 24.51
CA GLY A 312 20.33 2.31 23.22
C GLY A 312 18.88 2.82 23.26
N ILE A 313 18.28 3.01 24.45
CA ILE A 313 16.97 3.67 24.58
C ILE A 313 17.18 5.14 24.97
N THR A 314 17.04 6.04 24.00
CA THR A 314 17.17 7.50 24.18
C THR A 314 16.01 8.07 25.01
N SER A 315 14.79 7.53 24.85
CA SER A 315 13.67 7.87 25.71
C SER A 315 12.62 6.75 25.78
N ALA A 316 11.94 6.63 26.92
CA ALA A 316 10.75 5.80 27.05
C ALA A 316 9.67 6.52 27.86
N THR A 317 8.42 6.35 27.45
CA THR A 317 7.21 6.88 28.10
C THR A 317 6.11 5.83 28.07
N VAL A 318 5.54 5.45 29.21
CA VAL A 318 4.51 4.40 29.31
C VAL A 318 3.21 5.02 29.85
N ASN A 319 2.19 5.13 29.00
CA ASN A 319 0.88 5.64 29.38
C ASN A 319 -0.05 4.47 29.78
N PHE A 320 -0.29 4.35 31.09
CA PHE A 320 -1.21 3.39 31.68
C PHE A 320 -2.64 3.48 31.12
N SER A 321 -3.18 4.68 30.93
CA SER A 321 -4.58 4.89 30.50
C SER A 321 -4.90 4.40 29.09
N THR A 322 -3.87 4.27 28.24
CA THR A 322 -3.97 3.73 26.88
C THR A 322 -3.26 2.38 26.72
N SER A 323 -2.64 1.87 27.79
CA SER A 323 -1.76 0.69 27.78
C SER A 323 -0.68 0.74 26.69
N ARG A 324 -0.13 1.93 26.41
CA ARG A 324 0.84 2.17 25.32
C ARG A 324 2.18 2.66 25.86
N ALA A 325 3.26 2.00 25.47
CA ALA A 325 4.62 2.49 25.61
C ALA A 325 5.07 3.14 24.29
N THR A 326 5.77 4.27 24.38
CA THR A 326 6.46 4.93 23.26
C THR A 326 7.95 4.99 23.62
N ILE A 327 8.79 4.39 22.79
CA ILE A 327 10.19 4.09 23.08
C ILE A 327 11.04 4.56 21.89
N GLN A 328 11.82 5.62 22.10
CA GLN A 328 12.78 6.10 21.11
C GLN A 328 14.11 5.37 21.33
N ARG A 329 14.59 4.68 20.30
CA ARG A 329 15.76 3.80 20.36
C ARG A 329 16.75 4.10 19.24
N GLU A 330 18.00 3.76 19.47
CA GLU A 330 19.04 3.69 18.45
C GLU A 330 19.11 2.27 17.90
N LEU A 331 18.69 2.10 16.65
CA LEU A 331 18.49 0.81 15.99
C LEU A 331 19.78 -0.02 15.80
N HIS A 332 20.95 0.57 16.03
CA HIS A 332 22.25 -0.11 15.97
C HIS A 332 22.72 -0.68 17.32
N ILE A 333 22.05 -0.34 18.43
CA ILE A 333 22.40 -0.79 19.79
C ILE A 333 21.37 -1.80 20.32
N ILE A 334 20.08 -1.56 20.09
CA ILE A 334 19.01 -2.38 20.65
C ILE A 334 17.87 -2.66 19.64
N GLY A 335 17.62 -3.95 19.43
CA GLY A 335 16.53 -4.46 18.60
C GLY A 335 15.15 -4.26 19.24
N LEU A 336 14.11 -4.32 18.42
CA LEU A 336 12.72 -4.38 18.86
C LEU A 336 12.46 -5.66 19.69
N ARG A 337 13.04 -6.78 19.26
CA ARG A 337 13.01 -8.06 19.97
C ARG A 337 13.58 -7.97 21.38
N SER A 338 14.74 -7.31 21.54
CA SER A 338 15.38 -7.11 22.84
C SER A 338 14.51 -6.27 23.77
N ILE A 339 13.83 -5.24 23.24
CA ILE A 339 12.91 -4.41 24.02
C ILE A 339 11.70 -5.24 24.49
N VAL A 340 11.09 -6.04 23.60
CA VAL A 340 9.97 -6.91 23.98
C VAL A 340 10.41 -7.95 25.02
N GLY A 341 11.56 -8.61 24.83
CA GLY A 341 12.10 -9.56 25.81
C GLY A 341 12.44 -8.94 27.17
N VAL A 342 12.78 -7.65 27.22
CA VAL A 342 12.97 -6.89 28.48
C VAL A 342 11.64 -6.60 29.18
N ILE A 343 10.55 -6.42 28.43
CA ILE A 343 9.20 -6.20 28.99
C ILE A 343 8.60 -7.54 29.45
N GLU A 344 8.78 -8.61 28.67
CA GLU A 344 8.41 -9.99 29.02
C GLU A 344 9.18 -10.48 30.25
N GLY A 345 10.50 -10.21 30.32
CA GLY A 345 11.34 -10.48 31.49
C GLY A 345 10.99 -9.66 32.74
N ALA A 346 10.15 -8.63 32.61
CA ALA A 346 9.56 -7.88 33.71
C ALA A 346 8.13 -8.37 34.08
N GLY A 347 7.63 -9.44 33.46
CA GLY A 347 6.32 -10.02 33.71
C GLY A 347 5.15 -9.41 32.92
N TYR A 348 5.43 -8.64 31.86
CA TYR A 348 4.40 -7.97 31.06
C TYR A 348 4.47 -8.39 29.58
N ASN A 349 3.32 -8.56 28.92
CA ASN A 349 3.28 -8.92 27.51
C ASN A 349 3.27 -7.67 26.63
N ALA A 350 4.19 -7.55 25.68
CA ALA A 350 4.24 -6.43 24.73
C ALA A 350 3.92 -6.90 23.29
N LEU A 351 3.00 -6.20 22.63
CA LEU A 351 2.75 -6.33 21.18
C LEU A 351 3.14 -5.03 20.48
N VAL A 352 3.50 -5.10 19.20
CA VAL A 352 3.79 -3.90 18.41
C VAL A 352 2.48 -3.16 18.13
N ALA A 353 2.47 -1.84 18.32
CA ALA A 353 1.29 -0.99 18.11
C ALA A 353 1.35 -0.19 16.81
N ASP A 354 2.49 -0.21 16.12
CA ASP A 354 2.75 0.46 14.84
C ASP A 354 2.34 -0.35 13.60
N SER A 355 1.83 -1.59 13.76
CA SER A 355 1.32 -2.33 12.62
C SER A 355 0.01 -1.71 12.12
N GLU A 356 0.10 -0.97 11.01
CA GLU A 356 -1.04 -0.50 10.21
C GLU A 356 -1.98 -1.66 9.84
N ASP A 357 -1.48 -2.90 9.83
CA ASP A 357 -2.25 -4.13 9.70
C ASP A 357 -3.33 -4.33 10.77
N ASN A 358 -3.05 -3.99 12.04
CA ASN A 358 -4.06 -4.05 13.10
C ASN A 358 -5.19 -3.03 12.84
N ASP A 359 -4.82 -1.82 12.44
CA ASP A 359 -5.77 -0.76 12.10
C ASP A 359 -6.60 -1.11 10.85
N ALA A 360 -5.98 -1.70 9.83
CA ALA A 360 -6.64 -2.14 8.60
C ALA A 360 -7.52 -3.40 8.79
N GLN A 361 -7.15 -4.33 9.67
CA GLN A 361 -8.02 -5.43 10.08
C GLN A 361 -9.22 -4.93 10.90
N LEU A 362 -9.01 -3.98 11.81
CA LEU A 362 -10.10 -3.30 12.54
C LEU A 362 -11.01 -2.51 11.58
N GLU A 363 -10.46 -1.85 10.55
CA GLU A 363 -11.23 -1.16 9.51
C GLU A 363 -12.03 -2.15 8.66
N SER A 364 -11.46 -3.31 8.31
CA SER A 364 -12.16 -4.41 7.63
C SER A 364 -13.33 -4.93 8.48
N LEU A 365 -13.09 -5.19 9.77
CA LEU A 365 -14.13 -5.59 10.73
C LEU A 365 -15.22 -4.52 10.87
N ALA A 366 -14.86 -3.24 10.98
CA ALA A 366 -15.80 -2.12 11.03
C ALA A 366 -16.66 -2.04 9.75
N LYS A 367 -16.06 -2.19 8.56
CA LYS A 367 -16.77 -2.28 7.27
C LYS A 367 -17.75 -3.47 7.24
N THR A 368 -17.35 -4.66 7.72
CA THR A 368 -18.29 -5.80 7.77
C THR A 368 -19.44 -5.57 8.75
N LYS A 369 -19.20 -4.92 9.90
CA LYS A 369 -20.24 -4.49 10.85
C LYS A 369 -21.22 -3.51 10.20
N GLU A 370 -20.73 -2.51 9.48
CA GLU A 370 -21.59 -1.54 8.78
C GLU A 370 -22.45 -2.21 7.71
N ILE A 371 -21.87 -3.13 6.91
CA ILE A 371 -22.62 -3.94 5.93
C ILE A 371 -23.71 -4.77 6.62
N GLN A 372 -23.43 -5.35 7.80
CA GLN A 372 -24.46 -6.06 8.58
C GLN A 372 -25.54 -5.10 9.10
N GLU A 373 -25.21 -3.91 9.57
CA GLU A 373 -26.19 -2.94 10.05
C GLU A 373 -27.13 -2.48 8.93
N TRP A 374 -26.59 -2.15 7.74
CA TRP A 374 -27.41 -1.84 6.57
C TRP A 374 -28.24 -3.04 6.12
N ARG A 375 -27.71 -4.27 6.17
CA ARG A 375 -28.50 -5.50 5.92
C ARG A 375 -29.66 -5.65 6.90
N ARG A 376 -29.44 -5.41 8.21
CA ARG A 376 -30.48 -5.45 9.25
C ARG A 376 -31.53 -4.35 9.00
N ALA A 377 -31.11 -3.13 8.68
CA ALA A 377 -32.00 -2.02 8.35
C ALA A 377 -32.87 -2.31 7.11
N VAL A 378 -32.28 -2.86 6.03
CA VAL A 378 -33.02 -3.28 4.84
C VAL A 378 -34.07 -4.34 5.20
N ILE A 379 -33.69 -5.40 5.91
CA ILE A 379 -34.64 -6.46 6.30
C ILE A 379 -35.76 -5.88 7.18
N PHE A 380 -35.43 -5.10 8.21
CA PHE A 380 -36.41 -4.48 9.10
C PHE A 380 -37.36 -3.54 8.33
N SER A 381 -36.85 -2.68 7.45
CA SER A 381 -37.68 -1.81 6.61
C SER A 381 -38.63 -2.59 5.70
N ALA A 382 -38.14 -3.67 5.06
CA ALA A 382 -38.94 -4.51 4.17
C ALA A 382 -40.08 -5.24 4.90
N TRP A 383 -39.86 -5.67 6.15
CA TRP A 383 -40.90 -6.29 6.99
C TRP A 383 -42.10 -5.36 7.26
N PHE A 384 -41.93 -4.04 7.27
CA PHE A 384 -43.02 -3.07 7.39
C PHE A 384 -43.51 -2.54 6.04
N ALA A 385 -42.59 -2.25 5.10
CA ALA A 385 -42.92 -1.69 3.79
C ALA A 385 -43.70 -2.67 2.89
N LEU A 386 -43.44 -3.98 2.98
CA LEU A 386 -44.19 -4.97 2.18
C LEU A 386 -45.68 -5.06 2.61
N PRO A 387 -46.03 -5.14 3.91
CA PRO A 387 -47.41 -4.93 4.36
C PRO A 387 -48.03 -3.59 3.94
N VAL A 388 -47.30 -2.47 3.99
CA VAL A 388 -47.81 -1.16 3.52
C VAL A 388 -48.08 -1.17 2.02
N PHE A 389 -47.25 -1.82 1.21
CA PHE A 389 -47.50 -2.01 -0.22
C PHE A 389 -48.73 -2.88 -0.51
N LEU A 390 -48.87 -3.99 0.24
CA LEU A 390 -49.97 -4.93 0.06
C LEU A 390 -51.32 -4.29 0.44
N THR A 391 -51.37 -3.57 1.56
CA THR A 391 -52.55 -2.83 2.05
C THR A 391 -52.95 -1.67 1.12
N SER A 392 -51.99 -0.87 0.66
CA SER A 392 -52.27 0.35 -0.11
C SER A 392 -52.56 0.12 -1.59
N MET A 393 -51.85 -0.82 -2.24
CA MET A 393 -51.91 -0.99 -3.71
C MET A 393 -52.33 -2.39 -4.16
N PHE A 394 -51.76 -3.46 -3.60
CA PHE A 394 -51.98 -4.82 -4.14
C PHE A 394 -53.41 -5.32 -3.89
N ILE A 395 -53.88 -5.26 -2.64
CA ILE A 395 -55.21 -5.77 -2.26
C ILE A 395 -56.35 -5.01 -2.98
N PRO A 396 -56.35 -3.65 -3.03
CA PRO A 396 -57.38 -2.91 -3.77
C PRO A 396 -57.44 -3.22 -5.28
N MET A 397 -56.32 -3.63 -5.89
CA MET A 397 -56.23 -3.85 -7.35
C MET A 397 -56.43 -5.31 -7.77
N PHE A 398 -55.86 -6.28 -7.03
CA PHE A 398 -55.91 -7.71 -7.39
C PHE A 398 -56.93 -8.52 -6.58
N LEU A 399 -57.28 -8.09 -5.37
CA LEU A 399 -58.14 -8.84 -4.45
C LEU A 399 -59.28 -7.97 -3.88
N PRO A 400 -60.15 -7.39 -4.73
CA PRO A 400 -61.19 -6.44 -4.30
C PRO A 400 -62.18 -7.03 -3.29
N PHE A 401 -62.37 -8.36 -3.26
CA PHE A 401 -63.21 -9.07 -2.29
C PHE A 401 -62.59 -9.17 -0.88
N LEU A 402 -61.29 -8.88 -0.73
CA LEU A 402 -60.53 -8.91 0.53
C LEU A 402 -60.20 -7.50 1.05
N ASN A 403 -60.85 -6.46 0.51
CA ASN A 403 -60.50 -5.05 0.77
C ASN A 403 -61.00 -4.53 2.13
N TYR A 404 -60.40 -5.02 3.23
CA TYR A 404 -60.57 -4.45 4.57
C TYR A 404 -60.14 -2.97 4.68
N GLY A 405 -59.34 -2.48 3.73
CA GLY A 405 -58.99 -1.07 3.61
C GLY A 405 -60.19 -0.14 3.34
N GLY A 406 -61.33 -0.69 2.92
CA GLY A 406 -62.60 0.04 2.80
C GLY A 406 -63.40 0.19 4.11
N ILE A 407 -63.01 -0.52 5.19
CA ILE A 407 -63.74 -0.49 6.47
C ILE A 407 -63.55 0.87 7.14
N ARG A 408 -64.66 1.54 7.46
CA ARG A 408 -64.68 2.82 8.19
C ARG A 408 -64.76 2.55 9.69
N ILE A 409 -63.86 3.16 10.46
CA ILE A 409 -63.88 3.13 11.93
C ILE A 409 -64.72 4.31 12.46
N ILE A 410 -64.51 5.48 11.86
CA ILE A 410 -65.16 6.76 12.13
C ILE A 410 -65.47 7.39 10.74
N PRO A 411 -66.48 8.26 10.56
CA PRO A 411 -66.62 9.04 9.33
C PRO A 411 -65.29 9.73 8.96
N GLY A 412 -64.77 9.44 7.76
CA GLY A 412 -63.46 9.94 7.28
C GLY A 412 -62.25 9.06 7.64
N LEU A 413 -62.34 8.22 8.68
CA LEU A 413 -61.23 7.36 9.11
C LEU A 413 -61.38 5.91 8.64
N TYR A 414 -60.49 5.50 7.75
CA TYR A 414 -60.47 4.17 7.13
C TYR A 414 -59.39 3.27 7.76
N LEU A 415 -59.74 2.01 8.05
CA LEU A 415 -58.88 1.04 8.73
C LEU A 415 -57.56 0.80 7.99
N GLY A 416 -57.59 0.73 6.65
CA GLY A 416 -56.38 0.53 5.86
C GLY A 416 -55.36 1.67 5.99
N ASP A 417 -55.83 2.92 6.06
CA ASP A 417 -54.95 4.09 6.15
C ASP A 417 -54.35 4.25 7.56
N VAL A 418 -55.11 3.86 8.61
CA VAL A 418 -54.60 3.75 9.99
C VAL A 418 -53.53 2.66 10.11
N ILE A 419 -53.74 1.49 9.48
CA ILE A 419 -52.74 0.41 9.42
C ILE A 419 -51.47 0.91 8.70
N CYS A 420 -51.62 1.61 7.56
CA CYS A 420 -50.48 2.21 6.86
C CYS A 420 -49.70 3.19 7.73
N LEU A 421 -50.38 4.07 8.47
CA LEU A 421 -49.76 5.02 9.39
C LEU A 421 -48.93 4.31 10.49
N VAL A 422 -49.53 3.32 11.18
CA VAL A 422 -48.86 2.58 12.27
C VAL A 422 -47.63 1.83 11.77
N LEU A 423 -47.71 1.18 10.61
CA LEU A 423 -46.57 0.47 10.01
C LEU A 423 -45.49 1.43 9.46
N THR A 424 -45.85 2.67 9.13
CA THR A 424 -44.89 3.66 8.60
C THR A 424 -44.02 4.28 9.69
N ILE A 425 -44.56 4.51 10.88
CA ILE A 425 -43.85 5.20 11.98
C ILE A 425 -42.50 4.56 12.34
N PRO A 426 -42.36 3.21 12.51
CA PRO A 426 -41.08 2.57 12.76
C PRO A 426 -40.04 2.73 11.64
N VAL A 427 -40.48 2.81 10.38
CA VAL A 427 -39.58 3.02 9.24
C VAL A 427 -39.14 4.49 9.17
N GLN A 428 -40.09 5.42 9.28
CA GLN A 428 -39.85 6.86 9.17
C GLN A 428 -38.98 7.38 10.32
N PHE A 429 -39.26 7.01 11.57
CA PHE A 429 -38.58 7.58 12.74
C PHE A 429 -37.59 6.63 13.43
N GLY A 430 -37.62 5.33 13.11
CA GLY A 430 -36.60 4.36 13.54
C GLY A 430 -35.40 4.39 12.60
N ILE A 431 -35.54 3.79 11.41
CA ILE A 431 -34.46 3.76 10.40
C ILE A 431 -34.16 5.16 9.87
N GLY A 432 -35.22 5.91 9.53
CA GLY A 432 -35.08 7.26 8.99
C GLY A 432 -34.33 8.24 9.90
N LYS A 433 -34.22 7.97 11.21
CA LYS A 433 -33.41 8.77 12.16
C LYS A 433 -31.98 9.01 11.68
N ARG A 434 -31.35 8.02 11.03
CA ARG A 434 -30.00 8.18 10.45
C ARG A 434 -29.95 9.30 9.42
N PHE A 435 -30.92 9.32 8.49
CA PHE A 435 -31.02 10.36 7.47
C PHE A 435 -31.43 11.72 8.08
N TYR A 436 -32.32 11.77 9.08
CA TYR A 436 -32.67 13.02 9.77
C TYR A 436 -31.47 13.70 10.44
N VAL A 437 -30.62 12.94 11.14
CA VAL A 437 -29.41 13.49 11.80
C VAL A 437 -28.40 13.98 10.75
N SER A 438 -28.15 13.17 9.71
CA SER A 438 -27.25 13.52 8.60
C SER A 438 -27.73 14.78 7.85
N ALA A 439 -29.02 14.86 7.52
CA ALA A 439 -29.63 16.01 6.86
C ALA A 439 -29.62 17.27 7.73
N TYR A 440 -29.82 17.16 9.04
CA TYR A 440 -29.77 18.30 9.96
C TYR A 440 -28.35 18.87 10.05
N LYS A 441 -27.32 18.04 10.28
CA LYS A 441 -25.91 18.45 10.23
C LYS A 441 -25.57 19.07 8.87
N SER A 442 -25.92 18.40 7.77
CA SER A 442 -25.72 18.91 6.41
C SER A 442 -26.35 20.29 6.15
N LEU A 443 -27.51 20.57 6.74
CA LEU A 443 -28.21 21.84 6.57
C LEU A 443 -27.63 22.97 7.43
N SER A 444 -27.18 22.70 8.66
CA SER A 444 -26.48 23.70 9.49
C SER A 444 -25.17 24.15 8.84
N HIS A 445 -24.51 23.27 8.09
CA HIS A 445 -23.18 23.50 7.52
C HIS A 445 -23.21 24.13 6.12
N GLY A 446 -24.37 24.62 5.67
CA GLY A 446 -24.55 25.29 4.37
C GLY A 446 -24.38 24.41 3.14
N ALA A 447 -24.14 23.10 3.30
CA ALA A 447 -23.81 22.15 2.24
C ALA A 447 -24.90 21.07 2.12
N PRO A 448 -26.02 21.33 1.41
CA PRO A 448 -27.17 20.42 1.37
C PRO A 448 -26.86 19.15 0.58
N THR A 449 -26.85 18.01 1.28
CA THR A 449 -26.52 16.68 0.74
C THR A 449 -27.76 15.93 0.21
N MET A 450 -27.56 14.74 -0.39
CA MET A 450 -28.67 13.87 -0.81
C MET A 450 -29.64 13.54 0.32
N ASP A 451 -29.14 13.34 1.54
CA ASP A 451 -29.98 12.99 2.69
C ASP A 451 -31.01 14.09 3.00
N VAL A 452 -30.73 15.35 2.64
CA VAL A 452 -31.68 16.48 2.74
C VAL A 452 -32.87 16.28 1.79
N LEU A 453 -32.68 15.81 0.54
CA LEU A 453 -33.81 15.48 -0.35
C LEU A 453 -34.60 14.28 0.17
N VAL A 454 -33.91 13.26 0.68
CA VAL A 454 -34.55 12.04 1.22
C VAL A 454 -35.44 12.39 2.41
N VAL A 455 -34.93 13.19 3.34
CA VAL A 455 -35.67 13.68 4.49
C VAL A 455 -36.81 14.60 4.06
N LEU A 456 -36.57 15.55 3.16
CA LEU A 456 -37.61 16.48 2.68
C LEU A 456 -38.75 15.74 1.97
N GLY A 457 -38.43 14.83 1.05
CA GLY A 457 -39.41 14.06 0.27
C GLY A 457 -40.23 13.11 1.12
N THR A 458 -39.59 12.31 1.98
CA THR A 458 -40.29 11.36 2.87
C THR A 458 -41.11 12.08 3.95
N SER A 459 -40.55 13.11 4.60
CA SER A 459 -41.32 13.93 5.56
C SER A 459 -42.53 14.57 4.90
N SER A 460 -42.37 15.13 3.68
CA SER A 460 -43.48 15.72 2.94
C SER A 460 -44.57 14.70 2.61
N ALA A 461 -44.21 13.48 2.17
CA ALA A 461 -45.17 12.41 1.93
C ALA A 461 -45.89 11.96 3.20
N PHE A 462 -45.17 11.81 4.31
CA PHE A 462 -45.72 11.41 5.61
C PHE A 462 -46.69 12.46 6.17
N PHE A 463 -46.28 13.74 6.24
CA PHE A 463 -47.13 14.82 6.75
C PHE A 463 -48.28 15.17 5.80
N PHE A 464 -48.10 15.06 4.47
CA PHE A 464 -49.22 15.14 3.51
C PHE A 464 -50.26 14.06 3.78
N SER A 465 -49.83 12.82 4.07
CA SER A 465 -50.75 11.71 4.35
C SER A 465 -51.54 11.91 5.64
N LEU A 466 -50.88 12.38 6.70
CA LEU A 466 -51.53 12.79 7.95
C LEU A 466 -52.53 13.93 7.75
N LEU A 467 -52.16 14.96 6.99
CA LEU A 467 -53.04 16.09 6.68
C LEU A 467 -54.24 15.65 5.83
N SER A 468 -54.03 14.76 4.86
CA SER A 468 -55.08 14.16 4.01
C SER A 468 -56.11 13.40 4.85
N MET A 469 -55.65 12.57 5.81
CA MET A 469 -56.53 11.90 6.78
C MET A 469 -57.27 12.91 7.68
N LEU A 470 -56.59 13.94 8.18
CA LEU A 470 -57.19 14.96 9.05
C LEU A 470 -58.27 15.78 8.31
N VAL A 471 -58.04 16.12 7.04
CA VAL A 471 -59.04 16.81 6.20
C VAL A 471 -60.25 15.92 5.93
N SER A 472 -60.05 14.63 5.63
CA SER A 472 -61.18 13.68 5.46
C SER A 472 -62.01 13.50 6.75
N LEU A 473 -61.37 13.57 7.92
CA LEU A 473 -62.04 13.53 9.22
C LEU A 473 -62.84 14.80 9.53
N LEU A 474 -62.28 15.98 9.22
CA LEU A 474 -62.86 17.28 9.62
C LEU A 474 -63.80 17.92 8.59
N VAL A 475 -63.68 17.59 7.30
CA VAL A 475 -64.42 18.25 6.21
C VAL A 475 -65.37 17.28 5.53
N ALA A 476 -66.65 17.67 5.43
CA ALA A 476 -67.64 16.94 4.65
C ALA A 476 -67.54 17.33 3.15
N PRO A 477 -67.69 16.39 2.20
CA PRO A 477 -68.00 14.97 2.41
C PRO A 477 -66.78 14.14 2.82
N HIS A 478 -66.99 13.19 3.74
CA HIS A 478 -65.98 12.28 4.27
C HIS A 478 -65.58 11.17 3.25
N THR A 479 -64.95 11.56 2.14
CA THR A 479 -64.41 10.67 1.11
C THR A 479 -63.09 10.05 1.54
N LYS A 480 -62.71 8.88 0.99
CA LYS A 480 -61.43 8.24 1.33
C LYS A 480 -60.26 9.19 1.00
N PRO A 481 -59.34 9.46 1.93
CA PRO A 481 -58.17 10.28 1.65
C PRO A 481 -57.20 9.59 0.68
N THR A 482 -56.59 10.36 -0.22
CA THR A 482 -55.39 9.89 -0.94
C THR A 482 -54.18 10.04 -0.02
N THR A 483 -53.68 8.92 0.51
CA THR A 483 -52.46 8.84 1.32
C THR A 483 -51.25 8.48 0.45
N LEU A 484 -50.04 8.71 0.97
CA LEU A 484 -48.73 8.47 0.34
C LEU A 484 -47.75 7.76 1.31
N PHE A 485 -48.25 7.07 2.33
CA PHE A 485 -47.46 6.32 3.32
C PHE A 485 -46.60 5.19 2.70
N ASP A 486 -47.12 4.58 1.63
CA ASP A 486 -46.41 3.68 0.73
C ASP A 486 -45.13 4.32 0.18
N THR A 487 -45.22 5.57 -0.30
CA THR A 487 -44.06 6.26 -0.87
C THR A 487 -43.01 6.55 0.20
N SER A 488 -43.42 6.95 1.41
CA SER A 488 -42.48 7.24 2.51
C SER A 488 -41.71 5.98 2.96
N THR A 489 -42.43 4.88 3.18
CA THR A 489 -41.82 3.59 3.59
C THR A 489 -40.97 2.97 2.49
N MET A 490 -41.43 2.98 1.24
CA MET A 490 -40.68 2.43 0.11
C MET A 490 -39.40 3.19 -0.17
N LEU A 491 -39.41 4.52 -0.12
CA LEU A 491 -38.20 5.30 -0.40
C LEU A 491 -37.10 5.01 0.63
N ILE A 492 -37.42 5.00 1.92
CA ILE A 492 -36.46 4.62 2.97
C ILE A 492 -35.95 3.19 2.77
N THR A 493 -36.83 2.25 2.39
CA THR A 493 -36.46 0.85 2.08
C THR A 493 -35.51 0.75 0.88
N PHE A 494 -35.83 1.40 -0.25
CA PHE A 494 -35.01 1.35 -1.46
C PHE A 494 -33.68 2.10 -1.31
N ILE A 495 -33.64 3.21 -0.57
CA ILE A 495 -32.41 3.95 -0.30
C ILE A 495 -31.52 3.17 0.67
N SER A 496 -32.10 2.53 1.69
CA SER A 496 -31.35 1.60 2.57
C SER A 496 -30.80 0.40 1.79
N LEU A 497 -31.56 -0.11 0.81
CA LEU A 497 -31.10 -1.17 -0.10
C LEU A 497 -29.94 -0.67 -0.99
N GLY A 498 -30.01 0.57 -1.48
CA GLY A 498 -28.92 1.24 -2.18
C GLY A 498 -27.65 1.31 -1.33
N ARG A 499 -27.74 1.83 -0.10
CA ARG A 499 -26.61 1.91 0.86
C ARG A 499 -26.05 0.53 1.25
N TYR A 500 -26.90 -0.49 1.38
CA TYR A 500 -26.46 -1.87 1.60
C TYR A 500 -25.68 -2.43 0.39
N LEU A 501 -26.17 -2.23 -0.83
CA LEU A 501 -25.49 -2.67 -2.06
C LEU A 501 -24.18 -1.91 -2.30
N GLU A 502 -24.18 -0.60 -2.03
CA GLU A 502 -22.99 0.27 -2.00
C GLU A 502 -21.90 -0.32 -1.09
N ASN A 503 -22.18 -0.48 0.20
CA ASN A 503 -21.17 -0.90 1.15
C ASN A 503 -20.80 -2.39 0.96
N LYS A 504 -21.72 -3.24 0.49
CA LYS A 504 -21.39 -4.62 0.07
C LYS A 504 -20.40 -4.62 -1.10
N ALA A 505 -20.53 -3.72 -2.07
CA ALA A 505 -19.59 -3.62 -3.19
C ALA A 505 -18.19 -3.19 -2.70
N LYS A 506 -18.10 -2.14 -1.88
CA LYS A 506 -16.85 -1.68 -1.23
C LYS A 506 -16.19 -2.77 -0.35
N GLY A 507 -17.01 -3.60 0.31
CA GLY A 507 -16.53 -4.71 1.13
C GLY A 507 -15.92 -5.85 0.31
N GLN A 508 -16.44 -6.13 -0.89
CA GLN A 508 -15.88 -7.19 -1.75
C GLN A 508 -14.50 -6.85 -2.32
N THR A 509 -14.24 -5.58 -2.64
CA THR A 509 -12.92 -5.10 -3.08
C THR A 509 -11.95 -5.00 -1.91
N SER A 510 -12.40 -4.55 -0.73
CA SER A 510 -11.60 -4.57 0.51
C SER A 510 -11.12 -5.98 0.87
N LYS A 511 -11.87 -7.05 0.51
CA LYS A 511 -11.44 -8.43 0.72
C LYS A 511 -10.20 -8.80 -0.10
N ALA A 512 -9.98 -8.25 -1.30
CA ALA A 512 -8.77 -8.53 -2.07
C ALA A 512 -7.51 -8.03 -1.36
N LEU A 513 -7.57 -6.82 -0.78
CA LEU A 513 -6.50 -6.28 0.07
C LEU A 513 -6.29 -7.14 1.32
N SER A 514 -7.38 -7.53 2.01
CA SER A 514 -7.31 -8.43 3.17
C SER A 514 -6.73 -9.81 2.84
N ASN A 515 -6.92 -10.32 1.62
CA ASN A 515 -6.29 -11.57 1.17
C ASN A 515 -4.77 -11.38 0.99
N LEU A 516 -4.31 -10.27 0.38
CA LEU A 516 -2.88 -9.95 0.24
C LEU A 516 -2.19 -9.84 1.61
N MET A 517 -2.82 -9.17 2.57
CA MET A 517 -2.30 -9.09 3.95
C MET A 517 -2.20 -10.47 4.63
N SER A 518 -3.11 -11.40 4.31
CA SER A 518 -3.06 -12.79 4.81
C SER A 518 -1.98 -13.68 4.16
N LEU A 519 -1.15 -13.13 3.26
CA LEU A 519 0.01 -13.84 2.72
C LEU A 519 1.17 -13.90 3.70
N ALA A 520 1.35 -12.87 4.54
CA ALA A 520 2.34 -12.94 5.62
C ALA A 520 1.90 -13.97 6.69
N PRO A 521 2.78 -14.88 7.16
CA PRO A 521 2.54 -15.69 8.34
C PRO A 521 2.63 -14.81 9.61
N SER A 522 1.89 -15.18 10.67
CA SER A 522 1.93 -14.46 11.96
C SER A 522 3.15 -14.81 12.82
N MET A 523 3.70 -16.02 12.63
CA MET A 523 4.86 -16.54 13.36
C MET A 523 5.89 -17.08 12.36
N THR A 524 7.16 -17.11 12.76
CA THR A 524 8.25 -17.79 12.03
C THR A 524 9.21 -18.51 12.98
N THR A 525 10.10 -19.34 12.44
CA THR A 525 11.17 -20.00 13.19
C THR A 525 12.52 -19.44 12.75
N ILE A 526 13.30 -18.93 13.71
CA ILE A 526 14.67 -18.45 13.50
C ILE A 526 15.66 -19.29 14.30
N TYR A 527 16.95 -19.21 13.96
CA TYR A 527 18.02 -19.62 14.88
C TYR A 527 18.28 -18.53 15.93
N ALA A 528 18.47 -18.94 17.20
CA ALA A 528 18.70 -18.02 18.32
C ALA A 528 20.05 -17.27 18.25
N ASP A 529 21.06 -17.85 17.61
CA ASP A 529 22.35 -17.21 17.28
C ASP A 529 22.59 -17.27 15.76
N PRO A 530 22.42 -16.16 15.02
CA PRO A 530 22.64 -16.12 13.58
C PRO A 530 24.12 -16.20 13.20
N ILE A 531 25.05 -15.85 14.10
CA ILE A 531 26.50 -15.91 13.86
C ILE A 531 26.99 -17.36 13.95
N ALA A 532 26.46 -18.14 14.91
CA ALA A 532 26.68 -19.59 14.96
C ALA A 532 26.08 -20.28 13.74
N ALA A 533 24.87 -19.91 13.31
CA ALA A 533 24.23 -20.45 12.11
C ALA A 533 25.02 -20.14 10.82
N ALA A 534 25.49 -18.91 10.64
CA ALA A 534 26.31 -18.52 9.49
C ALA A 534 27.62 -19.31 9.42
N LYS A 535 28.35 -19.41 10.53
CA LYS A 535 29.59 -20.22 10.62
C LYS A 535 29.35 -21.71 10.39
N ALA A 536 28.19 -22.23 10.80
CA ALA A 536 27.81 -23.62 10.55
C ALA A 536 27.49 -23.89 9.07
N ALA A 537 27.06 -22.88 8.31
CA ALA A 537 26.94 -22.97 6.85
C ALA A 537 28.31 -22.90 6.17
N GLU A 538 29.13 -21.88 6.47
CA GLU A 538 30.49 -21.71 5.91
C GLU A 538 31.39 -22.93 6.15
N GLY A 539 31.29 -23.54 7.34
CA GLY A 539 32.11 -24.69 7.74
C GLY A 539 31.75 -26.04 7.08
N TRP A 540 30.70 -26.12 6.26
CA TRP A 540 30.29 -27.37 5.61
C TRP A 540 30.77 -27.54 4.16
N ASP A 541 31.03 -26.44 3.44
CA ASP A 541 31.51 -26.52 2.04
C ASP A 541 33.03 -26.81 1.94
N ILE A 542 33.78 -26.72 3.05
CA ILE A 542 35.21 -27.07 3.12
C ILE A 542 35.37 -28.59 3.31
N ALA A 543 35.01 -29.34 2.27
CA ALA A 543 34.90 -30.80 2.30
C ALA A 543 36.14 -31.58 1.82
N ASP A 544 37.37 -31.03 1.94
CA ASP A 544 38.60 -31.86 2.01
C ASP A 544 39.84 -31.08 2.50
N GLU A 545 40.20 -31.21 3.78
CA GLU A 545 41.51 -31.79 4.16
C GLU A 545 41.55 -32.14 5.67
N LYS A 546 42.54 -32.95 6.07
CA LYS A 546 42.59 -33.55 7.42
C LYS A 546 43.05 -32.56 8.49
N LEU A 547 42.14 -32.22 9.40
CA LEU A 547 42.49 -31.66 10.71
C LEU A 547 41.86 -32.48 11.85
N GLU A 548 42.52 -32.47 13.01
CA GLU A 548 42.30 -33.47 14.05
C GLU A 548 41.07 -33.20 14.90
N ARG A 549 40.48 -34.27 15.47
CA ARG A 549 39.33 -34.20 16.38
C ARG A 549 39.73 -33.59 17.73
N SER A 550 39.73 -32.26 17.84
CA SER A 550 39.48 -31.61 19.13
C SER A 550 37.97 -31.59 19.38
N SER A 551 37.53 -32.20 20.47
CA SER A 551 36.14 -32.15 20.93
C SER A 551 35.82 -30.77 21.49
N ILE A 552 35.21 -29.91 20.66
CA ILE A 552 34.40 -28.78 21.13
C ILE A 552 32.95 -29.25 21.09
N ASP A 553 32.18 -28.96 22.12
CA ASP A 553 30.81 -29.44 22.24
C ASP A 553 29.94 -28.98 21.07
N GLY A 554 29.07 -29.90 20.62
CA GLY A 554 28.08 -29.59 19.60
C GLY A 554 26.98 -28.72 20.17
N ASN A 555 27.19 -27.40 20.15
CA ASN A 555 26.13 -26.42 20.39
C ASN A 555 25.00 -26.68 19.37
N ALA A 556 23.94 -27.34 19.82
CA ALA A 556 22.72 -27.49 19.05
C ALA A 556 22.16 -26.09 18.80
N VAL A 557 22.08 -25.69 17.53
CA VAL A 557 21.61 -24.34 17.17
C VAL A 557 20.12 -24.25 17.51
N GLU A 558 19.80 -23.49 18.55
CA GLU A 558 18.46 -23.46 19.13
C GLU A 558 17.46 -22.80 18.16
N GLU A 559 16.42 -23.54 17.78
CA GLU A 559 15.31 -23.03 16.95
C GLU A 559 14.32 -22.28 17.86
N LYS A 560 14.14 -20.97 17.65
CA LYS A 560 13.19 -20.13 18.38
C LYS A 560 12.05 -19.69 17.47
N VAL A 561 10.82 -19.98 17.89
CA VAL A 561 9.61 -19.49 17.22
C VAL A 561 9.27 -18.09 17.73
N ILE A 562 9.13 -17.12 16.82
CA ILE A 562 8.86 -15.70 17.13
C ILE A 562 7.71 -15.15 16.27
N PRO A 563 6.99 -14.10 16.73
CA PRO A 563 6.09 -13.34 15.87
C PRO A 563 6.84 -12.67 14.72
N THR A 564 6.21 -12.60 13.54
CA THR A 564 6.79 -11.97 12.33
C THR A 564 7.09 -10.48 12.53
N GLU A 565 6.36 -9.79 13.40
CA GLU A 565 6.62 -8.40 13.79
C GLU A 565 7.97 -8.20 14.53
N LEU A 566 8.59 -9.27 15.05
CA LEU A 566 9.84 -9.23 15.82
C LEU A 566 11.05 -9.79 15.05
N ILE A 567 10.93 -9.93 13.72
CA ILE A 567 12.05 -10.27 12.82
C ILE A 567 12.94 -9.04 12.61
N GLU A 568 14.25 -9.25 12.57
CA GLU A 568 15.27 -8.22 12.42
C GLU A 568 16.22 -8.58 11.26
N VAL A 569 16.85 -7.57 10.65
CA VAL A 569 17.75 -7.78 9.51
C VAL A 569 19.00 -8.51 9.98
N GLY A 570 19.36 -9.62 9.31
CA GLY A 570 20.44 -10.52 9.72
C GLY A 570 19.98 -11.80 10.44
N ASP A 571 18.69 -11.95 10.78
CA ASP A 571 18.15 -13.24 11.25
C ASP A 571 18.34 -14.34 10.20
N VAL A 572 18.61 -15.57 10.63
CA VAL A 572 18.49 -16.77 9.79
C VAL A 572 17.12 -17.40 10.05
N VAL A 573 16.23 -17.33 9.07
CA VAL A 573 14.89 -17.92 9.08
C VAL A 573 14.94 -19.34 8.49
N ILE A 574 14.21 -20.26 9.11
CA ILE A 574 14.09 -21.66 8.72
C ILE A 574 12.70 -21.88 8.10
N LEU A 575 12.67 -22.26 6.81
CA LEU A 575 11.45 -22.64 6.11
C LEU A 575 11.36 -24.15 5.95
N ARG A 576 10.25 -24.72 6.39
CA ARG A 576 9.84 -26.10 6.20
C ARG A 576 8.97 -26.20 4.92
N PRO A 577 8.78 -27.39 4.33
CA PRO A 577 7.98 -27.54 3.13
C PRO A 577 6.53 -27.08 3.35
N GLY A 578 6.02 -26.18 2.49
CA GLY A 578 4.70 -25.55 2.61
C GLY A 578 4.66 -24.25 3.46
N ASP A 579 5.74 -23.86 4.13
CA ASP A 579 5.77 -22.61 4.91
C ASP A 579 5.68 -21.37 4.02
N LYS A 580 5.01 -20.32 4.51
CA LYS A 580 5.01 -19.01 3.87
C LYS A 580 6.24 -18.21 4.29
N LEU A 581 6.75 -17.38 3.40
CA LEU A 581 7.91 -16.54 3.68
C LEU A 581 7.50 -15.30 4.52
N PRO A 582 8.13 -15.06 5.69
CA PRO A 582 7.75 -13.98 6.60
C PRO A 582 8.36 -12.62 6.25
N ALA A 583 9.48 -12.62 5.53
CA ALA A 583 10.34 -11.47 5.30
C ALA A 583 11.12 -11.67 3.98
N ASP A 584 11.71 -10.60 3.45
CA ASP A 584 12.55 -10.69 2.24
C ASP A 584 13.98 -11.08 2.63
N GLY A 585 14.67 -11.86 1.80
CA GLY A 585 16.01 -12.33 2.14
C GLY A 585 16.78 -13.02 1.04
N THR A 586 17.93 -13.58 1.41
CA THR A 586 18.84 -14.34 0.54
C THR A 586 19.02 -15.75 1.07
N VAL A 587 18.80 -16.77 0.23
CA VAL A 587 18.97 -18.18 0.61
C VAL A 587 20.43 -18.43 1.01
N THR A 588 20.65 -18.92 2.23
CA THR A 588 21.97 -19.35 2.71
C THR A 588 22.15 -20.85 2.66
N ARG A 589 21.06 -21.65 2.74
CA ARG A 589 21.16 -23.12 2.69
C ARG A 589 19.95 -23.79 2.06
N GLY A 590 20.20 -24.88 1.36
CA GLY A 590 19.17 -25.70 0.70
C GLY A 590 18.74 -25.16 -0.66
N GLU A 591 17.87 -25.92 -1.33
CA GLU A 591 17.17 -25.51 -2.54
C GLU A 591 15.70 -25.93 -2.46
N SER A 592 14.82 -25.12 -3.05
CA SER A 592 13.38 -25.39 -3.10
C SER A 592 12.73 -24.63 -4.26
N TYR A 593 11.59 -25.13 -4.74
CA TYR A 593 10.73 -24.38 -5.64
C TYR A 593 9.83 -23.46 -4.80
N ILE A 594 9.90 -22.15 -5.01
CA ILE A 594 9.04 -21.18 -4.32
C ILE A 594 7.93 -20.72 -5.28
N ASP A 595 6.70 -20.78 -4.82
CA ASP A 595 5.53 -20.24 -5.52
C ASP A 595 5.40 -18.74 -5.23
N GLU A 596 5.77 -17.94 -6.23
CA GLU A 596 5.66 -16.47 -6.19
C GLU A 596 4.37 -15.95 -6.83
N SER A 597 3.47 -16.83 -7.32
CA SER A 597 2.30 -16.47 -8.13
C SER A 597 1.37 -15.45 -7.47
N MET A 598 1.23 -15.48 -6.15
CA MET A 598 0.41 -14.56 -5.37
C MET A 598 0.98 -13.12 -5.28
N VAL A 599 2.23 -12.91 -5.69
CA VAL A 599 2.94 -11.61 -5.64
C VAL A 599 3.37 -11.15 -7.05
N THR A 600 3.88 -12.06 -7.89
CA THR A 600 4.39 -11.75 -9.25
C THR A 600 3.36 -12.01 -10.36
N GLY A 601 2.33 -12.81 -10.09
CA GLY A 601 1.38 -13.30 -11.09
C GLY A 601 1.86 -14.51 -11.90
N GLU A 602 3.10 -14.98 -11.72
CA GLU A 602 3.65 -16.10 -12.49
C GLU A 602 3.19 -17.46 -11.92
N ALA A 603 2.33 -18.18 -12.64
CA ALA A 603 1.66 -19.40 -12.17
C ALA A 603 2.55 -20.67 -12.07
N MET A 604 3.87 -20.54 -12.19
CA MET A 604 4.82 -21.66 -12.16
C MET A 604 5.90 -21.41 -11.09
N PRO A 605 6.04 -22.27 -10.07
CA PRO A 605 7.04 -22.11 -9.02
C PRO A 605 8.48 -22.02 -9.54
N ILE A 606 9.26 -21.10 -8.97
CA ILE A 606 10.62 -20.77 -9.37
C ILE A 606 11.61 -21.50 -8.46
N LEU A 607 12.57 -22.22 -9.05
CA LEU A 607 13.65 -22.86 -8.28
C LEU A 607 14.57 -21.81 -7.67
N LYS A 608 14.70 -21.82 -6.34
CA LYS A 608 15.63 -21.00 -5.57
C LYS A 608 16.72 -21.90 -4.98
N LYS A 609 17.98 -21.54 -5.22
CA LYS A 609 19.19 -22.16 -4.64
C LYS A 609 19.84 -21.18 -3.67
N THR A 610 20.92 -21.58 -3.01
CA THR A 610 21.82 -20.69 -2.27
C THR A 610 22.24 -19.46 -3.11
N GLY A 611 22.30 -18.30 -2.46
CA GLY A 611 22.53 -16.99 -3.10
C GLY A 611 21.31 -16.38 -3.82
N ALA A 612 20.18 -17.09 -3.98
CA ALA A 612 18.99 -16.52 -4.60
C ALA A 612 18.23 -15.57 -3.65
N LEU A 613 17.55 -14.57 -4.21
CA LEU A 613 16.63 -13.69 -3.48
C LEU A 613 15.23 -14.31 -3.36
N VAL A 614 14.61 -14.10 -2.20
CA VAL A 614 13.26 -14.59 -1.85
C VAL A 614 12.42 -13.48 -1.21
N MET A 615 11.11 -13.52 -1.42
CA MET A 615 10.17 -12.43 -1.10
C MET A 615 9.13 -12.83 -0.04
N ALA A 616 8.75 -11.89 0.84
CA ALA A 616 7.68 -12.10 1.80
C ALA A 616 6.32 -12.44 1.15
N GLY A 617 5.53 -13.30 1.78
CA GLY A 617 4.21 -13.73 1.32
C GLY A 617 4.19 -14.80 0.21
N THR A 618 5.34 -15.14 -0.35
CA THR A 618 5.49 -16.29 -1.26
C THR A 618 5.47 -17.61 -0.48
N VAL A 619 5.23 -18.74 -1.16
CA VAL A 619 5.07 -20.05 -0.49
C VAL A 619 6.22 -20.98 -0.84
N ASN A 620 6.90 -21.52 0.17
CA ASN A 620 7.92 -22.54 -0.03
C ASN A 620 7.29 -23.88 -0.44
N GLY A 621 7.80 -24.49 -1.51
CA GLY A 621 7.37 -25.80 -1.99
C GLY A 621 7.94 -26.96 -1.17
N ASN A 622 8.58 -27.91 -1.83
CA ASN A 622 8.90 -29.22 -1.24
C ASN A 622 10.23 -29.30 -0.48
N GLY A 623 11.10 -28.29 -0.58
CA GLY A 623 12.43 -28.30 0.06
C GLY A 623 12.43 -27.63 1.44
N ARG A 624 13.35 -28.03 2.32
CA ARG A 624 13.72 -27.24 3.52
C ARG A 624 14.76 -26.21 3.09
N LEU A 625 14.53 -24.95 3.45
CA LEU A 625 15.34 -23.82 3.00
C LEU A 625 15.66 -22.91 4.19
N GLU A 626 16.91 -22.46 4.30
CA GLU A 626 17.37 -21.49 5.30
C GLU A 626 17.78 -20.20 4.56
N PHE A 627 17.37 -19.04 5.07
CA PHE A 627 17.68 -17.75 4.44
C PHE A 627 18.00 -16.66 5.47
N VAL A 628 18.90 -15.74 5.10
CA VAL A 628 19.18 -14.54 5.89
C VAL A 628 18.23 -13.42 5.49
N VAL A 629 17.55 -12.83 6.48
CA VAL A 629 16.63 -11.71 6.29
C VAL A 629 17.39 -10.45 5.90
N THR A 630 16.96 -9.83 4.79
CA THR A 630 17.51 -8.56 4.27
C THR A 630 16.58 -7.38 4.49
N ARG A 631 15.25 -7.60 4.50
CA ARG A 631 14.23 -6.59 4.85
C ARG A 631 13.13 -7.25 5.68
N ALA A 632 12.70 -6.60 6.76
CA ALA A 632 11.73 -7.11 7.72
C ALA A 632 10.55 -6.15 7.93
N GLY A 633 9.41 -6.68 8.38
CA GLY A 633 8.21 -5.89 8.68
C GLY A 633 7.76 -4.98 7.53
N ARG A 634 7.63 -3.68 7.82
CA ARG A 634 7.16 -2.65 6.87
C ARG A 634 8.05 -2.48 5.63
N ASP A 635 9.32 -2.85 5.73
CA ASP A 635 10.32 -2.63 4.69
C ASP A 635 10.37 -3.80 3.67
N THR A 636 9.59 -4.87 3.88
CA THR A 636 9.40 -5.95 2.90
C THR A 636 8.65 -5.50 1.66
N GLN A 637 8.89 -6.16 0.52
CA GLN A 637 8.16 -5.92 -0.73
C GLN A 637 6.65 -6.08 -0.57
N LEU A 638 6.17 -7.08 0.19
CA LEU A 638 4.74 -7.27 0.44
C LEU A 638 4.11 -6.08 1.18
N SER A 639 4.76 -5.61 2.26
CA SER A 639 4.29 -4.44 3.03
C SER A 639 4.28 -3.16 2.19
N GLN A 640 5.30 -2.95 1.34
CA GLN A 640 5.30 -1.83 0.40
C GLN A 640 4.12 -1.94 -0.59
N ILE A 641 3.89 -3.09 -1.22
CA ILE A 641 2.74 -3.31 -2.13
C ILE A 641 1.41 -2.99 -1.43
N VAL A 642 1.22 -3.47 -0.19
CA VAL A 642 0.01 -3.20 0.61
C VAL A 642 -0.14 -1.70 0.87
N ARG A 643 0.91 -1.00 1.31
CA ARG A 643 0.91 0.47 1.53
C ARG A 643 0.58 1.24 0.25
N LEU A 644 1.18 0.88 -0.89
CA LEU A 644 0.88 1.51 -2.19
C LEU A 644 -0.58 1.31 -2.62
N VAL A 645 -1.16 0.13 -2.37
CA VAL A 645 -2.58 -0.15 -2.67
C VAL A 645 -3.53 0.57 -1.70
N GLN A 646 -3.14 0.78 -0.44
CA GLN A 646 -3.91 1.57 0.53
C GLN A 646 -3.90 3.07 0.18
N GLU A 647 -2.72 3.63 -0.16
CA GLU A 647 -2.58 5.00 -0.66
C GLU A 647 -3.38 5.22 -1.95
N ALA A 648 -3.39 4.22 -2.84
CA ALA A 648 -4.19 4.23 -4.06
C ALA A 648 -5.70 4.27 -3.82
N GLN A 649 -6.19 3.59 -2.78
CA GLN A 649 -7.62 3.56 -2.47
C GLN A 649 -8.08 4.80 -1.67
N THR A 650 -7.23 5.36 -0.83
CA THR A 650 -7.56 6.51 0.04
C THR A 650 -7.46 7.87 -0.66
N SER A 651 -6.62 8.00 -1.69
CA SER A 651 -6.43 9.24 -2.46
C SER A 651 -7.52 9.50 -3.50
N ARG A 652 -8.03 10.74 -3.54
CA ARG A 652 -9.22 11.12 -4.33
C ARG A 652 -8.92 11.25 -5.82
N ALA A 653 -9.83 10.73 -6.65
CA ALA A 653 -9.85 11.05 -8.08
C ALA A 653 -10.37 12.47 -8.33
N PRO A 654 -9.73 13.31 -9.18
CA PRO A 654 -10.22 14.65 -9.49
C PRO A 654 -11.63 14.63 -10.09
N ILE A 655 -11.95 13.65 -10.95
CA ILE A 655 -13.31 13.41 -11.46
C ILE A 655 -14.38 13.14 -10.37
N GLN A 656 -14.00 12.76 -9.15
CA GLN A 656 -14.95 12.69 -8.03
C GLN A 656 -15.44 14.10 -7.62
N ARG A 657 -14.54 15.11 -7.65
CA ARG A 657 -14.92 16.52 -7.40
C ARG A 657 -15.98 17.00 -8.39
N LEU A 658 -15.97 16.52 -9.63
CA LEU A 658 -17.04 16.84 -10.60
C LEU A 658 -18.39 16.29 -10.15
N ALA A 659 -18.46 15.05 -9.63
CA ALA A 659 -19.70 14.47 -9.13
C ALA A 659 -20.21 15.21 -7.88
N ASP A 660 -19.31 15.58 -6.95
CA ASP A 660 -19.65 16.37 -5.75
C ASP A 660 -20.14 17.79 -6.12
N VAL A 661 -19.49 18.47 -7.06
CA VAL A 661 -19.92 19.80 -7.57
C VAL A 661 -21.25 19.72 -8.29
N VAL A 662 -21.47 18.70 -9.15
CA VAL A 662 -22.76 18.47 -9.80
C VAL A 662 -23.86 18.24 -8.76
N ALA A 663 -23.62 17.42 -7.74
CA ALA A 663 -24.57 17.21 -6.65
C ALA A 663 -24.89 18.53 -5.91
N GLY A 664 -23.89 19.33 -5.57
CA GLY A 664 -24.04 20.61 -4.88
C GLY A 664 -24.92 21.62 -5.62
N TYR A 665 -24.80 21.73 -6.94
CA TYR A 665 -25.71 22.56 -7.75
C TYR A 665 -27.07 21.91 -7.97
N PHE A 666 -27.12 20.57 -8.09
CA PHE A 666 -28.35 19.84 -8.38
C PHE A 666 -29.38 19.93 -7.25
N VAL A 667 -28.96 19.90 -5.97
CA VAL A 667 -29.90 19.96 -4.84
C VAL A 667 -30.75 21.25 -4.83
N PRO A 668 -30.19 22.48 -4.89
CA PRO A 668 -30.99 23.70 -5.02
C PRO A 668 -31.84 23.77 -6.30
N ILE A 669 -31.31 23.30 -7.44
CA ILE A 669 -32.05 23.27 -8.70
C ILE A 669 -33.34 22.45 -8.57
N ILE A 670 -33.28 21.28 -7.93
CA ILE A 670 -34.48 20.44 -7.75
C ILE A 670 -35.50 21.06 -6.79
N ILE A 671 -35.05 21.70 -5.71
CA ILE A 671 -35.96 22.37 -4.76
C ILE A 671 -36.68 23.54 -5.46
N THR A 672 -35.96 24.35 -6.24
CA THR A 672 -36.58 25.43 -7.04
C THR A 672 -37.48 24.90 -8.16
N LEU A 673 -37.12 23.79 -8.81
CA LEU A 673 -37.95 23.11 -9.82
C LEU A 673 -39.25 22.54 -9.25
N GLY A 674 -39.20 21.96 -8.05
CA GLY A 674 -40.38 21.48 -7.31
C GLY A 674 -41.31 22.63 -6.94
N LEU A 675 -40.77 23.72 -6.40
CA LEU A 675 -41.54 24.93 -6.07
C LEU A 675 -42.14 25.58 -7.32
N ALA A 676 -41.38 25.67 -8.42
CA ALA A 676 -41.88 26.18 -9.70
C ALA A 676 -42.98 25.28 -10.29
N THR A 677 -42.87 23.96 -10.13
CA THR A 677 -43.92 22.99 -10.51
C THR A 677 -45.19 23.22 -9.69
N PHE A 678 -45.07 23.39 -8.37
CA PHE A 678 -46.19 23.70 -7.48
C PHE A 678 -46.90 25.00 -7.88
N VAL A 679 -46.16 26.11 -7.98
CA VAL A 679 -46.72 27.43 -8.32
C VAL A 679 -47.31 27.43 -9.74
N GLY A 680 -46.60 26.82 -10.70
CA GLY A 680 -47.05 26.72 -12.09
C GLY A 680 -48.38 25.98 -12.22
N TRP A 681 -48.53 24.80 -11.62
CA TRP A 681 -49.80 24.07 -11.64
C TRP A 681 -50.89 24.72 -10.79
N MET A 682 -50.56 25.41 -9.69
CA MET A 682 -51.53 26.18 -8.91
C MET A 682 -52.15 27.31 -9.75
N VAL A 683 -51.35 28.08 -10.48
CA VAL A 683 -51.85 29.12 -11.41
C VAL A 683 -52.59 28.49 -12.58
N LEU A 684 -51.96 27.52 -13.27
CA LEU A 684 -52.50 26.94 -14.50
C LEU A 684 -53.82 26.19 -14.28
N SER A 685 -53.97 25.48 -13.16
CA SER A 685 -55.23 24.80 -12.81
C SER A 685 -56.36 25.75 -12.40
N HIS A 686 -56.07 27.02 -12.12
CA HIS A 686 -57.08 28.07 -11.91
C HIS A 686 -57.38 28.90 -13.16
N VAL A 687 -56.43 28.99 -14.12
CA VAL A 687 -56.59 29.76 -15.37
C VAL A 687 -57.17 28.92 -16.52
N LEU A 688 -56.90 27.62 -16.60
CA LEU A 688 -57.40 26.77 -17.70
C LEU A 688 -58.93 26.49 -17.59
N PRO A 689 -59.71 26.71 -18.67
CA PRO A 689 -61.13 26.31 -18.72
C PRO A 689 -61.34 24.79 -18.63
N TYR A 690 -60.40 24.00 -19.13
CA TYR A 690 -60.42 22.53 -19.12
C TYR A 690 -59.12 22.01 -18.50
N PRO A 691 -59.02 21.91 -17.15
CA PRO A 691 -57.84 21.36 -16.50
C PRO A 691 -57.75 19.83 -16.72
N PRO A 692 -56.54 19.23 -16.67
CA PRO A 692 -56.36 17.79 -16.85
C PRO A 692 -57.20 16.95 -15.88
N LYS A 693 -57.60 15.73 -16.30
CA LYS A 693 -58.54 14.85 -15.56
C LYS A 693 -58.20 14.66 -14.08
N VAL A 694 -56.92 14.61 -13.72
CA VAL A 694 -56.43 14.47 -12.33
C VAL A 694 -56.89 15.62 -11.42
N PHE A 695 -57.10 16.82 -11.96
CA PHE A 695 -57.60 17.99 -11.23
C PHE A 695 -59.14 18.08 -11.18
N LEU A 696 -59.84 17.25 -11.96
CA LEU A 696 -61.31 17.16 -11.99
C LEU A 696 -61.85 16.02 -11.11
N ASP A 697 -61.01 15.07 -10.72
CA ASP A 697 -61.40 13.96 -9.85
C ASP A 697 -61.51 14.41 -8.39
N HIS A 698 -62.75 14.52 -7.91
CA HIS A 698 -63.08 14.89 -6.53
C HIS A 698 -62.50 13.92 -5.47
N ALA A 699 -62.14 12.69 -5.83
CA ALA A 699 -61.47 11.76 -4.92
C ALA A 699 -60.03 12.20 -4.57
N SER A 700 -59.40 13.07 -5.36
CA SER A 700 -57.98 13.45 -5.21
C SER A 700 -57.72 14.63 -4.24
N GLY A 701 -58.68 15.00 -3.39
CA GLY A 701 -58.51 16.07 -2.39
C GLY A 701 -58.45 17.50 -2.94
N GLY A 702 -58.75 17.70 -4.22
CA GLY A 702 -58.80 19.01 -4.86
C GLY A 702 -57.46 19.54 -5.40
N LYS A 703 -57.52 20.65 -6.14
CA LYS A 703 -56.40 21.18 -6.95
C LYS A 703 -55.09 21.36 -6.16
N PHE A 704 -55.18 21.90 -4.95
CA PHE A 704 -54.03 22.12 -4.06
C PHE A 704 -53.30 20.82 -3.68
N MET A 705 -54.05 19.76 -3.33
CA MET A 705 -53.46 18.46 -2.98
C MET A 705 -52.77 17.81 -4.19
N VAL A 706 -53.33 17.96 -5.39
CA VAL A 706 -52.70 17.50 -6.65
C VAL A 706 -51.39 18.26 -6.94
N CYS A 707 -51.37 19.59 -6.74
CA CYS A 707 -50.15 20.39 -6.91
C CYS A 707 -49.04 19.99 -5.92
N ILE A 708 -49.39 19.70 -4.65
CA ILE A 708 -48.43 19.18 -3.66
C ILE A 708 -47.94 17.79 -4.07
N LYS A 709 -48.82 16.89 -4.53
CA LYS A 709 -48.43 15.55 -5.00
C LYS A 709 -47.43 15.59 -6.16
N LEU A 710 -47.59 16.54 -7.09
CA LEU A 710 -46.62 16.79 -8.17
C LEU A 710 -45.29 17.35 -7.65
N CYS A 711 -45.32 18.30 -6.71
CA CYS A 711 -44.10 18.82 -6.07
C CYS A 711 -43.30 17.71 -5.35
N ILE A 712 -43.98 16.86 -4.57
CA ILE A 712 -43.37 15.70 -3.91
C ILE A 712 -42.79 14.73 -4.96
N ALA A 713 -43.51 14.46 -6.05
CA ALA A 713 -43.03 13.59 -7.13
C ALA A 713 -41.73 14.11 -7.77
N VAL A 714 -41.59 15.42 -7.99
CA VAL A 714 -40.35 16.04 -8.52
C VAL A 714 -39.18 15.89 -7.53
N ILE A 715 -39.38 16.23 -6.26
CA ILE A 715 -38.34 16.16 -5.22
C ILE A 715 -37.88 14.70 -5.02
N VAL A 716 -38.83 13.76 -4.99
CA VAL A 716 -38.55 12.32 -4.85
C VAL A 716 -37.84 11.74 -6.08
N PHE A 717 -38.31 12.06 -7.29
CA PHE A 717 -37.76 11.46 -8.51
C PHE A 717 -36.30 11.85 -8.76
N ALA A 718 -35.92 13.07 -8.37
CA ALA A 718 -34.60 13.59 -8.70
C ALA A 718 -33.44 12.96 -7.91
N CYS A 719 -33.68 12.30 -6.77
CA CYS A 719 -32.62 11.98 -5.80
C CYS A 719 -31.46 11.17 -6.44
N PRO A 720 -30.26 11.75 -6.58
CA PRO A 720 -29.23 11.25 -7.50
C PRO A 720 -28.37 10.13 -6.88
N CYS A 721 -28.99 9.12 -6.25
CA CYS A 721 -28.30 8.08 -5.46
C CYS A 721 -27.20 7.34 -6.25
N ALA A 722 -27.39 7.15 -7.56
CA ALA A 722 -26.40 6.51 -8.43
C ALA A 722 -25.18 7.40 -8.77
N LEU A 723 -25.27 8.73 -8.60
CA LEU A 723 -24.21 9.69 -8.94
C LEU A 723 -22.99 9.53 -8.03
N GLY A 724 -23.20 9.50 -6.71
CA GLY A 724 -22.10 9.31 -5.74
C GLY A 724 -21.43 7.94 -5.83
N LEU A 725 -22.12 6.95 -6.40
CA LEU A 725 -21.62 5.59 -6.62
C LEU A 725 -20.85 5.40 -7.93
N ALA A 726 -21.11 6.23 -8.94
CA ALA A 726 -20.61 6.05 -10.30
C ALA A 726 -19.08 6.02 -10.41
N THR A 727 -18.40 6.90 -9.66
CA THR A 727 -16.94 7.05 -9.67
C THR A 727 -16.23 6.04 -8.75
N PRO A 728 -16.51 5.98 -7.42
CA PRO A 728 -15.71 5.18 -6.50
C PRO A 728 -15.78 3.69 -6.81
N THR A 729 -16.95 3.17 -7.21
CA THR A 729 -17.13 1.76 -7.54
C THR A 729 -16.33 1.34 -8.78
N ALA A 730 -16.24 2.22 -9.79
CA ALA A 730 -15.50 1.93 -11.02
C ALA A 730 -13.99 2.04 -10.83
N VAL A 731 -13.51 3.02 -10.06
CA VAL A 731 -12.09 3.13 -9.66
C VAL A 731 -11.68 1.90 -8.86
N MET A 732 -12.40 1.59 -7.78
CA MET A 732 -12.03 0.55 -6.80
C MET A 732 -12.08 -0.88 -7.36
N VAL A 733 -12.99 -1.17 -8.32
CA VAL A 733 -12.95 -2.44 -9.06
C VAL A 733 -11.82 -2.42 -10.10
N GLY A 734 -11.59 -1.30 -10.78
CA GLY A 734 -10.54 -1.14 -11.78
C GLY A 734 -9.13 -1.30 -11.23
N THR A 735 -8.82 -0.72 -10.07
CA THR A 735 -7.52 -0.89 -9.40
C THR A 735 -7.31 -2.30 -8.86
N GLY A 736 -8.39 -2.98 -8.43
CA GLY A 736 -8.32 -4.39 -8.03
C GLY A 736 -7.92 -5.29 -9.20
N VAL A 737 -8.59 -5.14 -10.35
CA VAL A 737 -8.27 -5.89 -11.59
C VAL A 737 -6.89 -5.50 -12.14
N GLY A 738 -6.44 -4.26 -11.93
CA GLY A 738 -5.07 -3.83 -12.21
C GLY A 738 -4.05 -4.60 -11.38
N ALA A 739 -4.23 -4.64 -10.05
CA ALA A 739 -3.36 -5.38 -9.15
C ALA A 739 -3.35 -6.90 -9.43
N GLU A 740 -4.50 -7.48 -9.76
CA GLU A 740 -4.63 -8.88 -10.24
C GLU A 740 -3.85 -9.15 -11.55
N GLN A 741 -3.43 -8.10 -12.28
CA GLN A 741 -2.60 -8.17 -13.50
C GLN A 741 -1.22 -7.48 -13.31
N GLY A 742 -0.76 -7.30 -12.07
CA GLY A 742 0.55 -6.73 -11.77
C GLY A 742 0.69 -5.22 -12.03
N ILE A 743 -0.42 -4.49 -12.20
CA ILE A 743 -0.45 -3.05 -12.47
C ILE A 743 -0.99 -2.31 -11.24
N LEU A 744 -0.08 -1.79 -10.41
CA LEU A 744 -0.43 -0.96 -9.26
C LEU A 744 -0.47 0.51 -9.69
N VAL A 745 -1.52 1.25 -9.33
CA VAL A 745 -1.64 2.68 -9.65
C VAL A 745 -1.88 3.47 -8.38
N LYS A 746 -0.97 4.38 -8.03
CA LYS A 746 -1.07 5.27 -6.86
C LYS A 746 -2.09 6.37 -7.09
N GLY A 747 -3.35 6.00 -6.90
CA GLY A 747 -4.42 6.96 -6.62
C GLY A 747 -5.26 7.40 -7.80
N GLY A 748 -6.43 7.95 -7.46
CA GLY A 748 -7.42 8.38 -8.44
C GLY A 748 -6.97 9.51 -9.37
N ALA A 749 -5.93 10.27 -9.00
CA ALA A 749 -5.35 11.32 -9.84
C ALA A 749 -4.45 10.74 -10.94
N ALA A 750 -3.57 9.79 -10.60
CA ALA A 750 -2.74 9.09 -11.58
C ALA A 750 -3.61 8.37 -12.64
N LEU A 751 -4.69 7.68 -12.22
CA LEU A 751 -5.63 7.07 -13.16
C LEU A 751 -6.27 8.07 -14.14
N GLU A 752 -6.51 9.33 -13.74
CA GLU A 752 -7.07 10.34 -14.63
C GLU A 752 -6.04 10.84 -15.64
N THR A 753 -4.85 11.21 -15.16
CA THR A 753 -3.76 11.70 -16.00
C THR A 753 -3.25 10.64 -16.98
N ALA A 754 -3.27 9.36 -16.61
CA ALA A 754 -2.92 8.22 -17.47
C ALA A 754 -3.81 8.13 -18.73
N THR A 755 -5.04 8.64 -18.67
CA THR A 755 -5.90 8.71 -19.87
C THR A 755 -5.47 9.78 -20.86
N LYS A 756 -4.77 10.81 -20.38
CA LYS A 756 -4.40 12.04 -21.09
C LYS A 756 -2.96 12.04 -21.61
N ILE A 757 -2.10 11.10 -21.19
CA ILE A 757 -0.71 10.97 -21.67
C ILE A 757 -0.66 11.00 -23.21
N THR A 758 0.23 11.85 -23.72
CA THR A 758 0.51 12.05 -25.15
C THR A 758 1.90 11.55 -25.57
N HIS A 759 2.84 11.52 -24.62
CA HIS A 759 4.23 11.14 -24.85
C HIS A 759 4.76 10.33 -23.66
N VAL A 760 5.57 9.30 -23.94
CA VAL A 760 6.20 8.44 -22.92
C VAL A 760 7.72 8.49 -23.06
N VAL A 761 8.38 9.01 -22.04
CA VAL A 761 9.84 9.02 -21.91
C VAL A 761 10.28 7.70 -21.28
N PHE A 762 11.25 7.02 -21.87
CA PHE A 762 11.85 5.81 -21.31
C PHE A 762 13.30 6.06 -20.87
N ASP A 763 13.68 5.58 -19.68
CA ASP A 763 15.09 5.26 -19.48
C ASP A 763 15.51 4.02 -20.29
N LYS A 764 16.78 3.97 -20.66
CA LYS A 764 17.37 2.88 -21.44
C LYS A 764 17.72 1.67 -20.57
N THR A 765 18.37 1.87 -19.43
CA THR A 765 19.22 0.86 -18.75
C THR A 765 18.46 0.21 -17.60
N GLY A 766 18.06 -1.06 -17.76
CA GLY A 766 17.21 -1.78 -16.79
C GLY A 766 15.71 -1.62 -17.10
N THR A 767 15.31 -0.48 -17.67
CA THR A 767 13.97 -0.27 -18.24
C THR A 767 13.83 -0.92 -19.63
N LEU A 768 14.35 -0.33 -20.72
CA LEU A 768 14.25 -0.91 -22.08
C LEU A 768 15.18 -2.12 -22.29
N THR A 769 16.34 -2.12 -21.64
CA THR A 769 17.28 -3.24 -21.61
C THR A 769 17.12 -4.08 -20.35
N VAL A 770 17.78 -5.24 -20.30
CA VAL A 770 17.80 -6.14 -19.14
C VAL A 770 18.70 -5.60 -18.02
N GLY A 771 19.54 -4.59 -18.28
CA GLY A 771 20.53 -4.09 -17.32
C GLY A 771 21.68 -5.07 -17.08
N LYS A 772 21.92 -5.97 -18.04
CA LYS A 772 22.92 -7.04 -17.97
C LYS A 772 23.71 -7.07 -19.27
N MET A 773 25.01 -6.78 -19.17
CA MET A 773 25.91 -6.90 -20.29
C MET A 773 26.00 -8.36 -20.74
N SER A 774 26.06 -8.58 -22.05
CA SER A 774 26.41 -9.84 -22.69
C SER A 774 27.44 -9.59 -23.79
N VAL A 775 28.19 -10.63 -24.15
CA VAL A 775 29.10 -10.58 -25.31
C VAL A 775 28.28 -10.75 -26.59
N SER A 776 28.24 -9.74 -27.45
CA SER A 776 27.46 -9.73 -28.70
C SER A 776 28.26 -10.17 -29.92
N LYS A 777 29.57 -9.88 -29.95
CA LYS A 777 30.47 -10.24 -31.05
C LYS A 777 31.87 -10.54 -30.51
N VAL A 778 32.51 -11.53 -31.12
CA VAL A 778 33.82 -12.05 -30.72
C VAL A 778 34.72 -12.11 -31.96
N ASP A 779 35.79 -11.33 -31.96
CA ASP A 779 36.80 -11.28 -33.03
C ASP A 779 38.11 -11.85 -32.50
N VAL A 780 38.36 -13.15 -32.72
CA VAL A 780 39.62 -13.83 -32.36
C VAL A 780 40.53 -13.86 -33.59
N ARG A 781 41.78 -13.45 -33.44
CA ARG A 781 42.74 -13.26 -34.53
C ARG A 781 43.99 -14.14 -34.37
N GLY A 782 44.68 -14.37 -35.49
CA GLY A 782 45.86 -15.22 -35.55
C GLY A 782 45.56 -16.69 -35.24
N ASP A 783 46.57 -17.42 -34.78
CA ASP A 783 46.50 -18.84 -34.38
C ASP A 783 45.32 -19.19 -33.48
N TRP A 784 44.93 -18.29 -32.57
CA TRP A 784 43.86 -18.48 -31.59
C TRP A 784 42.47 -18.65 -32.23
N ALA A 785 42.29 -18.28 -33.50
CA ALA A 785 41.06 -18.52 -34.25
C ALA A 785 40.83 -19.99 -34.65
N SER A 786 41.85 -20.85 -34.55
CA SER A 786 41.71 -22.30 -34.81
C SER A 786 40.83 -22.98 -33.76
N ALA A 787 40.04 -23.98 -34.15
CA ALA A 787 38.99 -24.56 -33.30
C ALA A 787 39.53 -25.08 -31.95
N ASP A 788 40.66 -25.77 -31.96
CA ASP A 788 41.27 -26.33 -30.75
C ASP A 788 41.82 -25.24 -29.81
N LYS A 789 42.48 -24.21 -30.37
CA LYS A 789 42.98 -23.06 -29.58
C LYS A 789 41.85 -22.12 -29.13
N LYS A 790 40.71 -22.06 -29.84
CA LYS A 790 39.57 -21.19 -29.49
C LYS A 790 38.89 -21.62 -28.19
N ASN A 791 38.81 -22.92 -27.92
CA ASN A 791 38.32 -23.41 -26.63
C ASN A 791 39.30 -23.04 -25.50
N LEU A 792 40.60 -23.28 -25.69
CA LEU A 792 41.64 -22.88 -24.73
C LEU A 792 41.64 -21.36 -24.47
N TRP A 793 41.43 -20.53 -25.50
CA TRP A 793 41.30 -19.07 -25.41
C TRP A 793 40.12 -18.67 -24.51
N TRP A 794 38.95 -19.29 -24.69
CA TRP A 794 37.80 -19.08 -23.81
C TRP A 794 38.05 -19.52 -22.37
N THR A 795 38.71 -20.67 -22.15
CA THR A 795 39.06 -21.13 -20.79
C THR A 795 40.02 -20.15 -20.11
N LEU A 796 41.06 -19.68 -20.81
CA LEU A 796 42.05 -18.74 -20.25
C LEU A 796 41.43 -17.36 -19.92
N ILE A 797 40.60 -16.81 -20.80
CA ILE A 797 39.93 -15.52 -20.58
C ILE A 797 38.83 -15.62 -19.52
N GLY A 798 38.05 -16.71 -19.54
CA GLY A 798 37.02 -16.96 -18.52
C GLY A 798 37.63 -17.14 -17.13
N LEU A 799 38.77 -17.84 -17.00
CA LEU A 799 39.49 -17.96 -15.73
C LEU A 799 40.07 -16.62 -15.27
N ALA A 800 40.63 -15.81 -16.18
CA ALA A 800 41.18 -14.50 -15.85
C ALA A 800 40.12 -13.54 -15.29
N GLU A 801 38.93 -13.49 -15.91
CA GLU A 801 37.81 -12.64 -15.45
C GLU A 801 37.03 -13.25 -14.27
N MET A 802 37.26 -14.53 -13.91
CA MET A 802 36.55 -15.18 -12.79
C MET A 802 36.84 -14.52 -11.43
N GLY A 803 38.01 -13.89 -11.27
CA GLY A 803 38.38 -13.11 -10.08
C GLY A 803 37.86 -11.67 -10.07
N SER A 804 37.09 -11.26 -11.09
CA SER A 804 36.67 -9.88 -11.30
C SER A 804 35.16 -9.72 -11.09
N GLU A 805 34.77 -8.87 -10.15
CA GLU A 805 33.37 -8.60 -9.79
C GLU A 805 32.61 -7.77 -10.85
N HIS A 806 33.32 -7.18 -11.81
CA HIS A 806 32.78 -6.17 -12.72
C HIS A 806 31.67 -6.75 -13.63
N PRO A 807 30.61 -5.99 -14.00
CA PRO A 807 29.54 -6.51 -14.87
C PRO A 807 30.04 -7.06 -16.21
N ILE A 808 31.11 -6.45 -16.76
CA ILE A 808 31.86 -6.92 -17.93
C ILE A 808 32.44 -8.32 -17.72
N ALA A 809 33.13 -8.53 -16.60
CA ALA A 809 33.79 -9.79 -16.27
C ALA A 809 32.78 -10.93 -16.18
N LYS A 810 31.69 -10.69 -15.42
CA LYS A 810 30.56 -11.63 -15.28
C LYS A 810 29.95 -11.99 -16.65
N ALA A 811 29.83 -11.03 -17.58
CA ALA A 811 29.38 -11.28 -18.95
C ALA A 811 30.36 -12.13 -19.78
N ILE A 812 31.66 -11.90 -19.64
CA ILE A 812 32.72 -12.67 -20.33
C ILE A 812 32.79 -14.10 -19.80
N VAL A 813 32.75 -14.28 -18.48
CA VAL A 813 32.71 -15.60 -17.83
C VAL A 813 31.50 -16.42 -18.28
N LEU A 814 30.30 -15.82 -18.30
CA LEU A 814 29.09 -16.48 -18.78
C LEU A 814 29.21 -16.91 -20.25
N SER A 815 29.72 -16.03 -21.12
CA SER A 815 29.91 -16.35 -22.54
C SER A 815 30.98 -17.44 -22.75
N ALA A 816 32.02 -17.47 -21.92
CA ALA A 816 33.02 -18.54 -21.93
C ALA A 816 32.39 -19.89 -21.57
N LYS A 817 31.61 -19.97 -20.48
CA LYS A 817 30.90 -21.19 -20.06
C LYS A 817 29.91 -21.68 -21.13
N GLU A 818 29.20 -20.76 -21.79
CA GLU A 818 28.27 -21.06 -22.88
C GLU A 818 29.01 -21.67 -24.09
N HIS A 819 30.07 -21.04 -24.57
CA HIS A 819 30.88 -21.54 -25.69
C HIS A 819 31.55 -22.89 -25.39
N LEU A 820 31.98 -23.10 -24.15
CA LEU A 820 32.55 -24.36 -23.66
C LEU A 820 31.48 -25.43 -23.33
N ARG A 821 30.18 -25.08 -23.39
CA ARG A 821 29.02 -25.94 -23.10
C ARG A 821 28.96 -26.46 -21.66
N LEU A 822 29.53 -25.71 -20.71
CA LEU A 822 29.59 -26.06 -19.29
C LEU A 822 28.30 -25.65 -18.52
N GLY A 823 27.42 -24.87 -19.15
CA GLY A 823 26.22 -24.32 -18.52
C GLY A 823 26.54 -23.17 -17.54
N PRO A 824 25.53 -22.46 -17.00
CA PRO A 824 25.75 -21.31 -16.13
C PRO A 824 26.53 -21.67 -14.85
N ASP A 825 26.20 -22.82 -14.27
CA ASP A 825 26.72 -23.27 -12.97
C ASP A 825 28.08 -23.99 -13.08
N GLY A 826 28.51 -24.41 -14.29
CA GLY A 826 29.73 -25.22 -14.47
C GLY A 826 31.04 -24.49 -14.11
N SER A 827 32.01 -25.20 -13.55
CA SER A 827 33.36 -24.69 -13.29
C SER A 827 34.18 -24.55 -14.58
N LEU A 828 35.14 -23.63 -14.59
CA LEU A 828 36.19 -23.57 -15.61
C LEU A 828 37.42 -24.31 -15.07
N ASP A 829 37.91 -25.32 -15.80
CA ASP A 829 38.98 -26.19 -15.29
C ASP A 829 40.37 -25.56 -15.44
N GLY A 830 40.86 -24.95 -14.36
CA GLY A 830 42.21 -24.40 -14.26
C GLY A 830 42.43 -23.67 -12.95
N SER A 831 43.59 -23.02 -12.82
CA SER A 831 43.93 -22.17 -11.67
C SER A 831 44.35 -20.77 -12.12
N VAL A 832 44.03 -19.79 -11.26
CA VAL A 832 44.46 -18.39 -11.38
C VAL A 832 45.57 -18.18 -10.35
N GLY A 833 46.68 -17.59 -10.79
CA GLY A 833 47.78 -17.13 -9.94
C GLY A 833 47.66 -15.63 -9.67
N ASP A 834 48.75 -14.89 -9.86
CA ASP A 834 48.78 -13.44 -9.64
C ASP A 834 47.73 -12.72 -10.51
N PHE A 835 46.84 -11.96 -9.86
CA PHE A 835 45.77 -11.17 -10.45
C PHE A 835 45.91 -9.71 -10.03
N GLU A 836 45.90 -8.79 -10.99
CA GLU A 836 46.04 -7.35 -10.79
C GLU A 836 44.98 -6.60 -11.60
N ALA A 837 44.11 -5.85 -10.92
CA ALA A 837 43.05 -5.06 -11.55
C ALA A 837 43.39 -3.56 -11.54
N VAL A 838 43.51 -2.97 -12.72
CA VAL A 838 43.84 -1.55 -12.90
C VAL A 838 42.57 -0.77 -13.26
N VAL A 839 42.06 -0.02 -12.27
CA VAL A 839 40.79 0.72 -12.35
C VAL A 839 40.74 1.61 -13.61
N GLY A 840 39.64 1.51 -14.36
CA GLY A 840 39.43 2.25 -15.61
C GLY A 840 40.28 1.79 -16.80
N LYS A 841 41.10 0.73 -16.66
CA LYS A 841 41.99 0.21 -17.71
C LYS A 841 41.71 -1.24 -18.08
N GLY A 842 41.74 -2.16 -17.12
CA GLY A 842 41.66 -3.60 -17.39
C GLY A 842 42.22 -4.47 -16.26
N ILE A 843 42.36 -5.76 -16.53
CA ILE A 843 42.96 -6.75 -15.63
C ILE A 843 44.16 -7.46 -16.27
N THR A 844 45.11 -7.84 -15.43
CA THR A 844 46.20 -8.77 -15.72
C THR A 844 46.03 -9.99 -14.84
N ALA A 845 46.10 -11.20 -15.41
CA ALA A 845 46.03 -12.45 -14.64
C ALA A 845 47.03 -13.47 -15.18
N THR A 846 47.69 -14.22 -14.30
CA THR A 846 48.43 -15.42 -14.68
C THR A 846 47.52 -16.63 -14.53
N VAL A 847 47.32 -17.41 -15.59
CA VAL A 847 46.38 -18.54 -15.61
C VAL A 847 47.01 -19.84 -16.15
N GLU A 848 46.65 -20.96 -15.53
CA GLU A 848 47.12 -22.32 -15.84
C GLU A 848 45.89 -23.21 -16.10
N ALA A 849 45.57 -23.47 -17.38
CA ALA A 849 44.38 -24.23 -17.78
C ALA A 849 44.62 -25.74 -17.72
N ALA A 850 43.74 -26.48 -17.03
CA ALA A 850 43.90 -27.92 -16.80
C ALA A 850 43.71 -28.78 -18.08
N MET A 851 43.09 -28.22 -19.12
CA MET A 851 42.90 -28.88 -20.42
C MET A 851 44.19 -29.05 -21.24
N SER A 852 45.30 -28.42 -20.83
CA SER A 852 46.58 -28.53 -21.55
C SER A 852 47.42 -29.70 -21.03
N HIS A 853 47.86 -30.59 -21.95
CA HIS A 853 48.79 -31.68 -21.62
C HIS A 853 50.15 -31.18 -21.10
N GLU A 854 50.54 -29.96 -21.45
CA GLU A 854 51.67 -29.25 -20.87
C GLU A 854 51.14 -28.18 -19.91
N ARG A 855 51.50 -28.24 -18.61
CA ARG A 855 51.12 -27.24 -17.59
C ARG A 855 51.80 -25.90 -17.86
N THR A 856 51.26 -25.17 -18.82
CA THR A 856 51.76 -23.90 -19.33
C THR A 856 51.01 -22.75 -18.67
N ARG A 857 51.76 -21.80 -18.11
CA ARG A 857 51.22 -20.58 -17.51
C ARG A 857 51.16 -19.48 -18.55
N TYR A 858 50.00 -18.86 -18.69
CA TYR A 858 49.76 -17.77 -19.62
C TYR A 858 49.53 -16.48 -18.83
N LYS A 859 50.30 -15.43 -19.10
CA LYS A 859 49.93 -14.06 -18.69
C LYS A 859 48.83 -13.60 -19.65
N VAL A 860 47.63 -13.37 -19.13
CA VAL A 860 46.46 -12.87 -19.87
C VAL A 860 46.23 -11.42 -19.49
N LEU A 861 45.95 -10.59 -20.48
CA LEU A 861 45.67 -9.15 -20.34
C LEU A 861 44.35 -8.83 -21.03
N ILE A 862 43.41 -8.21 -20.32
CA ILE A 862 42.07 -7.88 -20.82
C ILE A 862 41.76 -6.43 -20.45
N GLY A 863 41.42 -5.59 -21.41
CA GLY A 863 41.13 -4.18 -21.12
C GLY A 863 40.99 -3.27 -22.34
N ASN A 864 41.11 -1.97 -22.11
CA ASN A 864 41.08 -0.97 -23.17
C ASN A 864 42.41 -0.92 -23.95
N LEU A 865 42.39 -0.29 -25.14
CA LEU A 865 43.53 -0.28 -26.06
C LEU A 865 44.78 0.37 -25.43
N ALA A 866 44.59 1.44 -24.63
CA ALA A 866 45.66 2.13 -23.92
C ALA A 866 46.33 1.24 -22.84
N PHE A 867 45.58 0.35 -22.20
CA PHE A 867 46.11 -0.61 -21.22
C PHE A 867 47.05 -1.63 -21.87
N LEU A 868 46.59 -2.29 -22.94
CA LEU A 868 47.42 -3.25 -23.71
C LEU A 868 48.68 -2.59 -24.27
N THR A 869 48.57 -1.34 -24.74
CA THR A 869 49.72 -0.57 -25.22
C THR A 869 50.71 -0.25 -24.09
N SER A 870 50.23 0.10 -22.88
CA SER A 870 51.12 0.34 -21.73
C SER A 870 51.86 -0.92 -21.24
N GLU A 871 51.29 -2.10 -21.45
CA GLU A 871 51.92 -3.40 -21.16
C GLU A 871 52.78 -3.93 -22.34
N GLY A 872 53.01 -3.12 -23.38
CA GLY A 872 53.90 -3.44 -24.49
C GLY A 872 53.33 -4.40 -25.55
N VAL A 873 52.01 -4.60 -25.58
CA VAL A 873 51.35 -5.43 -26.62
C VAL A 873 51.24 -4.63 -27.92
N SER A 874 51.71 -5.21 -29.03
CA SER A 874 51.56 -4.60 -30.36
C SER A 874 50.13 -4.78 -30.91
N VAL A 875 49.28 -3.78 -30.69
CA VAL A 875 47.93 -3.71 -31.29
C VAL A 875 48.03 -3.24 -32.76
N PRO A 876 47.35 -3.87 -33.74
CA PRO A 876 47.38 -3.42 -35.13
C PRO A 876 46.56 -2.13 -35.37
N ASP A 877 47.10 -1.19 -36.15
CA ASP A 877 46.49 0.13 -36.40
C ASP A 877 45.06 0.08 -36.99
N PHE A 878 44.70 -1.00 -37.70
CA PHE A 878 43.36 -1.22 -38.27
C PHE A 878 42.30 -1.66 -37.23
N VAL A 879 42.50 -1.34 -35.95
CA VAL A 879 41.50 -1.53 -34.88
C VAL A 879 40.79 -0.21 -34.55
N ASP A 880 41.30 0.92 -35.05
CA ASP A 880 40.88 2.29 -34.68
C ASP A 880 39.73 2.86 -35.53
N GLU A 881 38.90 2.01 -36.17
CA GLU A 881 37.61 2.43 -36.72
C GLU A 881 36.51 2.32 -35.63
N PRO A 882 36.07 3.44 -35.00
CA PRO A 882 34.75 3.46 -34.40
C PRO A 882 33.73 3.21 -35.52
N LEU A 883 32.89 2.19 -35.36
CA LEU A 883 31.88 1.80 -36.35
C LEU A 883 30.88 2.93 -36.58
N THR A 884 31.17 3.79 -37.56
CA THR A 884 30.27 4.84 -38.03
C THR A 884 28.98 4.21 -38.58
N PRO A 885 27.81 4.87 -38.42
CA PRO A 885 26.52 4.28 -38.75
C PRO A 885 26.28 4.24 -40.27
N ALA A 886 26.97 3.33 -40.97
CA ALA A 886 26.82 3.06 -42.39
C ALA A 886 26.07 1.72 -42.60
N ALA A 887 24.93 1.78 -43.29
CA ALA A 887 24.08 0.60 -43.47
C ALA A 887 24.61 -0.33 -44.58
N THR A 888 25.00 -1.55 -44.22
CA THR A 888 25.12 -2.68 -45.16
C THR A 888 24.06 -3.74 -44.85
N PHE A 889 22.98 -3.71 -45.63
CA PHE A 889 21.95 -4.75 -45.66
C PHE A 889 22.55 -6.01 -46.31
N ASP A 890 22.90 -7.04 -45.53
CA ASP A 890 23.21 -8.37 -46.09
C ASP A 890 21.90 -9.16 -46.27
N PRO A 891 21.44 -9.46 -47.51
CA PRO A 891 20.16 -10.12 -47.72
C PRO A 891 20.15 -11.64 -47.41
N ARG A 892 21.26 -12.21 -46.90
CA ARG A 892 21.42 -13.67 -46.74
C ARG A 892 21.94 -14.12 -45.37
N GLY A 893 22.15 -13.20 -44.42
CA GLY A 893 22.41 -13.53 -43.03
C GLY A 893 21.15 -14.02 -42.28
N GLY A 894 21.31 -15.00 -41.38
CA GLY A 894 20.26 -15.38 -40.43
C GLY A 894 20.03 -14.33 -39.33
N PRO A 895 19.05 -14.52 -38.44
CA PRO A 895 18.73 -13.56 -37.37
C PRO A 895 19.85 -13.50 -36.31
N GLN A 896 20.79 -12.58 -36.49
CA GLN A 896 21.79 -12.24 -35.47
C GLN A 896 21.23 -11.20 -34.49
N SER A 897 21.61 -11.33 -33.22
CA SER A 897 21.16 -10.44 -32.14
C SER A 897 21.62 -8.99 -32.38
N ARG A 898 20.72 -8.03 -32.12
CA ARG A 898 20.92 -6.61 -32.42
C ARG A 898 21.32 -5.88 -31.14
N SER A 899 22.62 -5.73 -30.95
CA SER A 899 23.27 -5.27 -29.72
C SER A 899 23.16 -3.76 -29.48
N ALA A 900 22.79 -3.36 -28.26
CA ALA A 900 22.87 -1.97 -27.80
C ALA A 900 24.33 -1.52 -27.59
N GLY A 901 24.72 -0.36 -28.11
CA GLY A 901 25.94 0.37 -27.70
C GLY A 901 27.19 -0.46 -27.39
N ILE A 902 27.88 -0.92 -28.44
CA ILE A 902 29.02 -1.85 -28.28
C ILE A 902 30.16 -1.22 -27.46
N THR A 903 30.46 -1.84 -26.32
CA THR A 903 31.69 -1.63 -25.55
C THR A 903 32.72 -2.65 -26.02
N THR A 904 33.76 -2.20 -26.72
CA THR A 904 34.84 -3.09 -27.21
C THR A 904 35.97 -3.18 -26.20
N ILE A 905 36.41 -4.41 -25.92
CA ILE A 905 37.50 -4.75 -25.00
C ILE A 905 38.48 -5.64 -25.72
N HIS A 906 39.77 -5.39 -25.54
CA HIS A 906 40.84 -6.11 -26.23
C HIS A 906 41.45 -7.16 -25.31
N THR A 907 41.85 -8.29 -25.90
CA THR A 907 42.40 -9.44 -25.16
C THR A 907 43.75 -9.86 -25.74
N ALA A 908 44.74 -10.02 -24.86
CA ALA A 908 46.10 -10.38 -25.20
C ALA A 908 46.62 -11.51 -24.30
N ILE A 909 47.53 -12.32 -24.86
CA ILE A 909 48.17 -13.45 -24.19
C ILE A 909 49.68 -13.33 -24.41
N GLY A 910 50.43 -13.22 -23.32
CA GLY A 910 51.82 -12.76 -23.35
C GLY A 910 51.91 -11.36 -23.98
N SER A 911 52.84 -11.18 -24.90
CA SER A 911 52.96 -9.97 -25.73
C SER A 911 52.08 -9.97 -26.99
N THR A 912 51.25 -11.01 -27.21
CA THR A 912 50.49 -11.18 -28.45
C THR A 912 49.04 -10.71 -28.30
N TYR A 913 48.59 -9.82 -29.19
CA TYR A 913 47.18 -9.46 -29.33
C TYR A 913 46.40 -10.66 -29.87
N THR A 914 45.33 -11.07 -29.18
CA THR A 914 44.56 -12.28 -29.54
C THR A 914 43.14 -11.99 -30.04
N GLY A 915 42.55 -10.85 -29.69
CA GLY A 915 41.22 -10.52 -30.17
C GLY A 915 40.55 -9.31 -29.51
N ALA A 916 39.29 -9.13 -29.87
CA ALA A 916 38.38 -8.17 -29.25
C ALA A 916 37.03 -8.83 -28.90
N LEU A 917 36.54 -8.52 -27.70
CA LEU A 917 35.22 -8.85 -27.20
C LEU A 917 34.36 -7.59 -27.29
N SER A 918 33.25 -7.68 -28.01
CA SER A 918 32.23 -6.62 -28.09
C SER A 918 31.12 -6.98 -27.12
N LEU A 919 30.93 -6.16 -26.08
CA LEU A 919 29.86 -6.31 -25.11
C LEU A 919 28.74 -5.31 -25.38
N SER A 920 27.52 -5.66 -25.02
CA SER A 920 26.34 -4.83 -25.10
C SER A 920 25.36 -5.16 -24.00
N ASP A 921 24.53 -4.20 -23.60
CA ASP A 921 23.31 -4.55 -22.87
C ASP A 921 22.28 -5.17 -23.84
N THR A 922 21.42 -6.03 -23.31
CA THR A 922 20.42 -6.77 -24.10
C THR A 922 19.07 -6.08 -24.03
N ILE A 923 18.44 -5.84 -25.17
CA ILE A 923 17.09 -5.23 -25.25
C ILE A 923 16.06 -6.29 -24.84
N LYS A 924 15.10 -5.94 -23.96
CA LYS A 924 14.05 -6.88 -23.55
C LYS A 924 13.19 -7.29 -24.76
N PRO A 925 12.80 -8.57 -24.94
CA PRO A 925 11.98 -9.01 -26.09
C PRO A 925 10.65 -8.25 -26.23
N SER A 926 10.06 -7.85 -25.10
CA SER A 926 8.82 -7.07 -25.02
C SER A 926 8.97 -5.58 -25.40
N ALA A 927 10.20 -5.02 -25.43
CA ALA A 927 10.43 -3.58 -25.59
C ALA A 927 9.90 -3.03 -26.93
N ARG A 928 10.28 -3.64 -28.05
CA ARG A 928 9.83 -3.23 -29.39
C ARG A 928 8.32 -3.40 -29.56
N ALA A 929 7.74 -4.47 -29.00
CA ALA A 929 6.30 -4.66 -28.98
C ALA A 929 5.58 -3.55 -28.17
N ALA A 930 6.16 -3.10 -27.06
CA ALA A 930 5.62 -2.01 -26.24
C ALA A 930 5.63 -0.66 -26.98
N ILE A 931 6.72 -0.30 -27.67
CA ILE A 931 6.78 0.92 -28.50
C ILE A 931 5.76 0.87 -29.64
N ILE A 932 5.65 -0.25 -30.37
CA ILE A 932 4.63 -0.42 -31.43
C ILE A 932 3.21 -0.32 -30.85
N ALA A 933 2.97 -0.82 -29.63
CA ALA A 933 1.67 -0.71 -28.97
C ALA A 933 1.35 0.74 -28.53
N LEU A 934 2.31 1.51 -28.04
CA LEU A 934 2.15 2.94 -27.72
C LEU A 934 1.86 3.76 -28.98
N SER A 935 2.62 3.52 -30.06
CA SER A 935 2.39 4.14 -31.37
C SER A 935 0.96 3.87 -31.88
N ARG A 936 0.49 2.62 -31.80
CA ARG A 936 -0.92 2.25 -32.12
C ARG A 936 -1.98 2.90 -31.22
N LEU A 937 -1.61 3.33 -30.01
CA LEU A 937 -2.49 4.05 -29.07
C LEU A 937 -2.49 5.58 -29.28
N GLY A 938 -1.75 6.08 -30.28
CA GLY A 938 -1.58 7.50 -30.57
C GLY A 938 -0.61 8.21 -29.62
N ILE A 939 0.30 7.47 -28.99
CA ILE A 939 1.25 7.96 -28.00
C ILE A 939 2.65 7.94 -28.62
N THR A 940 3.38 9.04 -28.51
CA THR A 940 4.77 9.17 -28.97
C THR A 940 5.75 8.75 -27.87
N SER A 941 7.01 8.45 -28.21
CA SER A 941 7.96 7.94 -27.23
C SER A 941 9.40 8.36 -27.50
N SER A 942 10.11 8.76 -26.45
CA SER A 942 11.53 9.15 -26.47
C SER A 942 12.37 8.26 -25.55
N ILE A 943 13.69 8.33 -25.72
CA ILE A 943 14.68 7.76 -24.80
C ILE A 943 15.44 8.90 -24.12
N VAL A 944 15.56 8.85 -22.80
CA VAL A 944 16.45 9.71 -22.00
C VAL A 944 17.43 8.80 -21.25
N THR A 945 18.74 9.02 -21.37
CA THR A 945 19.73 8.14 -20.73
C THR A 945 21.05 8.84 -20.39
N GLY A 946 21.78 8.33 -19.40
CA GLY A 946 23.15 8.75 -19.07
C GLY A 946 24.23 8.15 -19.97
N ASP A 947 23.88 7.16 -20.80
CA ASP A 947 24.78 6.49 -21.75
C ASP A 947 25.30 7.42 -22.88
N THR A 948 26.30 6.95 -23.63
CA THR A 948 26.80 7.67 -24.82
C THR A 948 25.74 7.76 -25.92
N SER A 949 25.79 8.82 -26.74
CA SER A 949 24.85 9.02 -27.86
C SER A 949 24.85 7.86 -28.86
N ALA A 950 26.01 7.28 -29.15
CA ALA A 950 26.13 6.08 -30.00
C ALA A 950 25.40 4.86 -29.38
N SER A 951 25.43 4.69 -28.05
CA SER A 951 24.69 3.64 -27.34
C SER A 951 23.18 3.85 -27.43
N ALA A 952 22.72 5.07 -27.15
CA ALA A 952 21.31 5.42 -27.16
C ALA A 952 20.66 5.31 -28.55
N LEU A 953 21.33 5.82 -29.61
CA LEU A 953 20.81 5.80 -30.98
C LEU A 953 20.65 4.36 -31.53
N VAL A 954 21.54 3.44 -31.16
CA VAL A 954 21.42 2.03 -31.58
C VAL A 954 20.24 1.34 -30.88
N VAL A 955 19.96 1.65 -29.61
CA VAL A 955 18.73 1.17 -28.95
C VAL A 955 17.48 1.76 -29.59
N ALA A 956 17.47 3.07 -29.84
CA ALA A 956 16.33 3.76 -30.47
C ALA A 956 15.97 3.13 -31.82
N ALA A 957 16.96 2.94 -32.70
CA ALA A 957 16.77 2.29 -34.00
C ALA A 957 16.34 0.82 -33.88
N ALA A 958 16.74 0.12 -32.81
CA ALA A 958 16.35 -1.27 -32.57
C ALA A 958 14.93 -1.42 -32.02
N VAL A 959 14.43 -0.51 -31.18
CA VAL A 959 13.04 -0.53 -30.65
C VAL A 959 12.04 0.18 -31.56
N GLY A 960 12.48 1.09 -32.43
CA GLY A 960 11.65 1.86 -33.35
C GLY A 960 11.30 3.28 -32.87
N ILE A 961 12.23 3.95 -32.19
CA ILE A 961 12.13 5.37 -31.79
C ILE A 961 12.97 6.22 -32.76
N ASP A 962 12.44 7.36 -33.18
CA ASP A 962 13.10 8.29 -34.10
C ASP A 962 14.31 9.00 -33.47
N ALA A 963 15.35 9.24 -34.27
CA ALA A 963 16.62 9.78 -33.79
C ALA A 963 16.57 11.24 -33.28
N SER A 964 15.45 11.96 -33.50
CA SER A 964 15.18 13.26 -32.89
C SER A 964 14.79 13.17 -31.42
N ASP A 965 14.26 12.02 -31.00
CA ASP A 965 13.60 11.81 -29.72
C ASP A 965 14.52 11.00 -28.78
N VAL A 966 15.83 11.21 -28.91
CA VAL A 966 16.89 10.49 -28.19
C VAL A 966 17.80 11.48 -27.48
N HIS A 967 17.63 11.57 -26.16
CA HIS A 967 18.45 12.37 -25.26
C HIS A 967 19.46 11.45 -24.56
N ALA A 968 20.75 11.67 -24.81
CA ALA A 968 21.83 10.84 -24.30
C ALA A 968 22.76 11.66 -23.39
N SER A 969 23.62 10.95 -22.65
CA SER A 969 24.65 11.52 -21.78
C SER A 969 24.10 12.55 -20.76
N SER A 970 22.85 12.34 -20.34
CA SER A 970 22.08 13.23 -19.46
C SER A 970 22.26 12.86 -17.99
N THR A 971 22.61 13.83 -17.14
CA THR A 971 22.65 13.65 -15.68
C THR A 971 21.23 13.60 -15.09
N PRO A 972 21.02 13.15 -13.84
CA PRO A 972 19.70 13.16 -13.20
C PRO A 972 18.99 14.53 -13.18
N ALA A 973 19.77 15.63 -13.13
CA ALA A 973 19.23 16.99 -13.23
C ALA A 973 18.77 17.30 -14.67
N ASP A 974 19.54 16.88 -15.68
CA ASP A 974 19.17 17.05 -17.09
C ASP A 974 17.95 16.21 -17.45
N LYS A 975 17.83 14.97 -16.93
CA LYS A 975 16.62 14.13 -17.13
C LYS A 975 15.35 14.86 -16.70
N LYS A 976 15.39 15.49 -15.52
CA LYS A 976 14.30 16.34 -15.03
C LYS A 976 14.06 17.55 -15.95
N ALA A 977 15.11 18.28 -16.34
CA ALA A 977 14.98 19.45 -17.21
C ALA A 977 14.38 19.12 -18.59
N ILE A 978 14.68 17.93 -19.13
CA ILE A 978 14.09 17.42 -20.38
C ILE A 978 12.59 17.14 -20.19
N VAL A 979 12.17 16.54 -19.07
CA VAL A 979 10.75 16.34 -18.74
C VAL A 979 10.03 17.69 -18.62
N GLU A 980 10.60 18.67 -17.92
CA GLU A 980 10.02 20.01 -17.76
C GLU A 980 9.93 20.78 -19.11
N ASP A 981 10.91 20.63 -20.01
CA ASP A 981 10.84 21.19 -21.38
C ASP A 981 9.73 20.52 -22.22
N LEU A 982 9.64 19.19 -22.22
CA LEU A 982 8.58 18.47 -22.94
C LEU A 982 7.17 18.84 -22.42
N GLN A 983 7.01 19.01 -21.09
CA GLN A 983 5.80 19.55 -20.47
C GLN A 983 5.52 21.00 -20.93
N SER A 984 6.54 21.86 -21.02
CA SER A 984 6.38 23.25 -21.46
C SER A 984 5.85 23.37 -22.90
N ARG A 985 6.10 22.36 -23.73
CA ARG A 985 5.58 22.23 -25.10
C ARG A 985 4.12 21.76 -25.16
N GLY A 986 3.47 21.55 -24.01
CA GLY A 986 2.07 21.16 -23.90
C GLY A 986 1.82 19.66 -24.04
N GLN A 987 2.85 18.82 -23.93
CA GLN A 987 2.71 17.37 -23.86
C GLN A 987 2.44 16.93 -22.40
N ILE A 988 1.67 15.86 -22.23
CA ILE A 988 1.45 15.21 -20.93
C ILE A 988 2.34 13.96 -20.88
N ILE A 989 3.27 13.95 -19.92
CA ILE A 989 4.43 13.06 -19.92
C ILE A 989 4.25 11.89 -18.95
N GLY A 990 4.36 10.67 -19.48
CA GLY A 990 4.68 9.50 -18.67
C GLY A 990 6.19 9.23 -18.69
N MET A 991 6.87 9.29 -17.54
CA MET A 991 8.27 8.84 -17.43
C MET A 991 8.31 7.38 -16.99
N VAL A 992 9.13 6.55 -17.62
CA VAL A 992 9.38 5.14 -17.24
C VAL A 992 10.84 4.99 -16.82
N GLY A 993 11.08 4.48 -15.62
CA GLY A 993 12.44 4.28 -15.09
C GLY A 993 12.48 3.38 -13.86
N ASP A 994 13.67 2.88 -13.53
CA ASP A 994 13.91 1.94 -12.44
C ASP A 994 15.11 2.33 -11.54
N GLY A 995 15.99 3.22 -12.00
CA GLY A 995 17.15 3.67 -11.25
C GLY A 995 16.87 4.80 -10.24
N ILE A 996 17.71 4.90 -9.21
CA ILE A 996 17.73 6.06 -8.29
C ILE A 996 17.88 7.38 -9.07
N ASN A 997 18.69 7.34 -10.13
CA ASN A 997 18.93 8.41 -11.09
C ASN A 997 17.66 8.94 -11.80
N ASP A 998 16.59 8.15 -11.83
CA ASP A 998 15.33 8.47 -12.50
C ASP A 998 14.30 9.05 -11.53
N SER A 999 14.45 8.82 -10.22
CA SER A 999 13.50 9.30 -9.20
C SER A 999 13.18 10.82 -9.26
N PRO A 1000 14.12 11.74 -9.58
CA PRO A 1000 13.78 13.16 -9.73
C PRO A 1000 12.95 13.45 -10.98
N ALA A 1001 13.13 12.66 -12.05
CA ALA A 1001 12.40 12.79 -13.31
C ALA A 1001 11.02 12.15 -13.21
N LEU A 1002 10.92 10.96 -12.60
CA LEU A 1002 9.67 10.26 -12.26
C LEU A 1002 8.75 11.14 -11.40
N ALA A 1003 9.30 11.87 -10.43
CA ALA A 1003 8.55 12.79 -9.58
C ALA A 1003 8.16 14.12 -10.26
N SER A 1004 8.84 14.51 -11.35
CA SER A 1004 8.51 15.73 -12.12
C SER A 1004 7.53 15.48 -13.29
N ALA A 1005 7.47 14.25 -13.80
CA ALA A 1005 6.55 13.87 -14.86
C ALA A 1005 5.10 13.93 -14.40
N ASP A 1006 4.16 14.13 -15.33
CA ASP A 1006 2.73 14.10 -15.03
C ASP A 1006 2.31 12.74 -14.44
N ILE A 1007 3.01 11.68 -14.85
CA ILE A 1007 3.03 10.33 -14.25
C ILE A 1007 4.44 9.76 -14.29
N GLY A 1008 4.93 9.27 -13.15
CA GLY A 1008 6.05 8.32 -13.10
C GLY A 1008 5.54 6.88 -13.18
N ILE A 1009 6.26 6.01 -13.89
CA ILE A 1009 6.01 4.57 -14.00
C ILE A 1009 7.29 3.81 -13.62
N ALA A 1010 7.24 3.02 -12.54
CA ALA A 1010 8.36 2.19 -12.09
C ALA A 1010 8.14 0.71 -12.38
N LEU A 1011 9.25 -0.02 -12.50
CA LEU A 1011 9.32 -1.48 -12.52
C LEU A 1011 9.66 -1.99 -11.11
N SER A 1012 9.24 -3.20 -10.73
CA SER A 1012 9.47 -3.76 -9.38
C SER A 1012 10.91 -4.23 -9.08
N THR A 1013 11.75 -4.34 -10.12
CA THR A 1013 13.22 -4.38 -9.99
C THR A 1013 13.84 -3.02 -9.72
N GLY A 1014 13.05 -1.94 -9.88
CA GLY A 1014 13.49 -0.59 -9.61
C GLY A 1014 13.73 -0.36 -8.12
N THR A 1015 14.64 0.57 -7.84
CA THR A 1015 15.02 0.92 -6.48
C THR A 1015 13.84 1.53 -5.71
N ASP A 1016 13.80 1.32 -4.39
CA ASP A 1016 12.68 1.75 -3.53
C ASP A 1016 12.36 3.25 -3.69
N VAL A 1017 13.37 4.09 -3.94
CA VAL A 1017 13.21 5.54 -4.21
C VAL A 1017 12.48 5.81 -5.54
N ALA A 1018 12.74 5.00 -6.59
CA ALA A 1018 12.02 5.09 -7.86
C ALA A 1018 10.59 4.54 -7.73
N MET A 1019 10.40 3.45 -6.96
CA MET A 1019 9.06 2.94 -6.63
C MET A 1019 8.25 3.92 -5.77
N GLU A 1020 8.86 4.67 -4.86
CA GLU A 1020 8.20 5.72 -4.07
C GLU A 1020 7.83 6.93 -4.94
N ALA A 1021 8.75 7.40 -5.80
CA ALA A 1021 8.51 8.53 -6.71
C ALA A 1021 7.45 8.26 -7.80
N ALA A 1022 7.31 7.02 -8.27
CA ALA A 1022 6.40 6.69 -9.37
C ALA A 1022 4.91 6.68 -8.96
N SER A 1023 4.04 7.06 -9.90
CA SER A 1023 2.58 7.05 -9.75
C SER A 1023 1.92 5.74 -10.23
N ILE A 1024 2.64 4.94 -11.01
CA ILE A 1024 2.28 3.56 -11.42
C ILE A 1024 3.48 2.67 -11.12
N VAL A 1025 3.25 1.47 -10.58
CA VAL A 1025 4.29 0.46 -10.33
C VAL A 1025 3.87 -0.85 -11.00
N LEU A 1026 4.78 -1.43 -11.79
CA LEU A 1026 4.57 -2.65 -12.54
C LEU A 1026 5.31 -3.80 -11.85
N MET A 1027 4.57 -4.82 -11.42
CA MET A 1027 5.09 -5.98 -10.69
C MET A 1027 5.97 -6.89 -11.54
N THR A 1028 5.75 -6.92 -12.85
CA THR A 1028 6.43 -7.81 -13.80
C THR A 1028 7.51 -7.06 -14.59
N ASN A 1029 8.76 -7.50 -14.48
CA ASN A 1029 9.93 -6.80 -15.05
C ASN A 1029 10.28 -7.22 -16.48
N THR A 1030 9.77 -8.38 -16.90
CA THR A 1030 9.96 -9.01 -18.21
C THR A 1030 9.03 -8.43 -19.28
N ASP A 1031 7.77 -8.14 -18.93
CA ASP A 1031 6.78 -7.61 -19.87
C ASP A 1031 6.61 -6.08 -19.81
N LEU A 1032 7.50 -5.34 -20.48
CA LEU A 1032 7.33 -3.90 -20.74
C LEU A 1032 6.02 -3.56 -21.45
N LEU A 1033 5.43 -4.53 -22.14
CA LEU A 1033 4.18 -4.38 -22.88
C LEU A 1033 3.00 -4.20 -21.87
N ALA A 1034 3.22 -4.39 -20.56
CA ALA A 1034 2.31 -4.00 -19.48
C ALA A 1034 2.14 -2.46 -19.35
N ILE A 1035 3.14 -1.66 -19.78
CA ILE A 1035 3.07 -0.19 -19.78
C ILE A 1035 1.86 0.30 -20.61
N PRO A 1036 1.72 -0.01 -21.92
CA PRO A 1036 0.53 0.35 -22.68
C PRO A 1036 -0.76 -0.35 -22.18
N ALA A 1037 -0.66 -1.51 -21.52
CA ALA A 1037 -1.81 -2.15 -20.89
C ALA A 1037 -2.38 -1.30 -19.74
N SER A 1038 -1.53 -0.70 -18.89
CA SER A 1038 -1.94 0.19 -17.80
C SER A 1038 -2.68 1.45 -18.29
N LEU A 1039 -2.27 1.98 -19.45
CA LEU A 1039 -2.90 3.13 -20.08
C LEU A 1039 -4.26 2.76 -20.71
N VAL A 1040 -4.37 1.57 -21.30
CA VAL A 1040 -5.66 1.04 -21.81
C VAL A 1040 -6.62 0.73 -20.66
N LEU A 1041 -6.14 0.14 -19.56
CA LEU A 1041 -6.93 -0.08 -18.33
C LEU A 1041 -7.44 1.26 -17.77
N SER A 1042 -6.57 2.26 -17.62
CA SER A 1042 -6.95 3.59 -17.15
C SER A 1042 -8.01 4.24 -18.06
N ARG A 1043 -7.83 4.17 -19.39
CA ARG A 1043 -8.82 4.63 -20.38
C ARG A 1043 -10.15 3.87 -20.26
N ALA A 1044 -10.13 2.56 -19.99
CA ALA A 1044 -11.32 1.73 -19.79
C ALA A 1044 -12.08 2.05 -18.48
N ILE A 1045 -11.35 2.27 -17.38
CA ILE A 1045 -11.90 2.72 -16.08
C ILE A 1045 -12.59 4.08 -16.26
N PHE A 1046 -11.95 5.05 -16.92
CA PHE A 1046 -12.54 6.37 -17.15
C PHE A 1046 -13.70 6.37 -18.14
N PHE A 1047 -13.68 5.51 -19.16
CA PHE A 1047 -14.86 5.27 -19.99
C PHE A 1047 -16.01 4.71 -19.16
N ARG A 1048 -15.73 3.78 -18.24
CA ARG A 1048 -16.73 3.22 -17.31
C ARG A 1048 -17.30 4.28 -16.36
N ILE A 1049 -16.47 5.15 -15.79
CA ILE A 1049 -16.91 6.28 -14.94
C ILE A 1049 -17.84 7.21 -15.73
N LYS A 1050 -17.45 7.63 -16.94
CA LYS A 1050 -18.27 8.48 -17.82
C LYS A 1050 -19.60 7.82 -18.20
N LEU A 1051 -19.58 6.51 -18.50
CA LEU A 1051 -20.78 5.73 -18.80
C LEU A 1051 -21.71 5.63 -17.57
N ASN A 1052 -21.18 5.35 -16.38
CA ASN A 1052 -21.94 5.29 -15.13
C ASN A 1052 -22.59 6.64 -14.79
N LEU A 1053 -21.83 7.74 -14.95
CA LEU A 1053 -22.30 9.11 -14.76
C LEU A 1053 -23.44 9.45 -15.74
N ALA A 1054 -23.30 9.05 -17.01
CA ALA A 1054 -24.33 9.22 -18.02
C ALA A 1054 -25.60 8.43 -17.68
N TRP A 1055 -25.49 7.15 -17.25
CA TRP A 1055 -26.65 6.37 -16.78
C TRP A 1055 -27.35 7.04 -15.61
N ALA A 1056 -26.62 7.46 -14.57
CA ALA A 1056 -27.18 8.14 -13.40
C ALA A 1056 -27.95 9.41 -13.79
N CYS A 1057 -27.42 10.23 -14.71
CA CYS A 1057 -28.07 11.45 -15.17
C CYS A 1057 -29.25 11.18 -16.12
N MET A 1058 -29.20 10.12 -16.94
CA MET A 1058 -30.20 9.85 -17.99
C MET A 1058 -31.58 9.55 -17.41
N TYR A 1059 -31.68 8.72 -16.36
CA TYR A 1059 -32.97 8.45 -15.71
C TYR A 1059 -33.59 9.75 -15.18
N ASN A 1060 -32.79 10.57 -14.49
CA ASN A 1060 -33.21 11.86 -13.95
C ASN A 1060 -33.70 12.81 -15.06
N PHE A 1061 -32.93 12.95 -16.14
CA PHE A 1061 -33.28 13.81 -17.29
C PHE A 1061 -34.58 13.37 -17.98
N VAL A 1062 -34.76 12.07 -18.21
CA VAL A 1062 -35.95 11.54 -18.92
C VAL A 1062 -37.21 11.63 -18.05
N GLY A 1063 -37.14 11.31 -16.76
CA GLY A 1063 -38.33 11.22 -15.91
C GLY A 1063 -38.74 12.51 -15.21
N LEU A 1064 -37.85 13.49 -15.03
CA LEU A 1064 -38.20 14.78 -14.42
C LEU A 1064 -39.37 15.48 -15.15
N PRO A 1065 -39.42 15.55 -16.49
CA PRO A 1065 -40.59 16.09 -17.22
C PRO A 1065 -41.91 15.37 -16.93
N PHE A 1066 -41.89 14.06 -16.65
CA PHE A 1066 -43.08 13.29 -16.26
C PHE A 1066 -43.48 13.55 -14.80
N ALA A 1067 -42.51 13.75 -13.90
CA ALA A 1067 -42.77 14.14 -12.51
C ALA A 1067 -43.29 15.57 -12.38
N MET A 1068 -42.76 16.50 -13.19
CA MET A 1068 -43.27 17.87 -13.35
C MET A 1068 -44.66 17.95 -14.00
N GLY A 1069 -45.15 16.83 -14.54
CA GLY A 1069 -46.48 16.74 -15.12
C GLY A 1069 -46.64 17.35 -16.52
N PHE A 1070 -45.56 17.63 -17.26
CA PHE A 1070 -45.67 18.15 -18.64
C PHE A 1070 -46.54 17.26 -19.54
N PHE A 1071 -46.58 15.95 -19.27
CA PHE A 1071 -47.39 14.98 -20.02
C PHE A 1071 -48.80 14.73 -19.46
N LEU A 1072 -49.24 15.47 -18.42
CA LEU A 1072 -50.61 15.43 -17.89
C LEU A 1072 -51.72 15.69 -18.92
N PRO A 1073 -51.55 16.56 -19.96
CA PRO A 1073 -52.54 16.71 -21.02
C PRO A 1073 -52.81 15.41 -21.81
N TRP A 1074 -51.81 14.53 -21.91
CA TRP A 1074 -51.93 13.19 -22.52
C TRP A 1074 -52.30 12.10 -21.49
N GLY A 1075 -52.55 12.48 -20.23
CA GLY A 1075 -52.90 11.56 -19.14
C GLY A 1075 -51.73 10.79 -18.53
N LEU A 1076 -50.49 11.10 -18.91
CA LEU A 1076 -49.30 10.44 -18.37
C LEU A 1076 -48.78 11.21 -17.14
N SER A 1077 -48.75 10.55 -15.99
CA SER A 1077 -48.21 11.07 -14.73
C SER A 1077 -47.34 10.02 -14.04
N LEU A 1078 -46.18 10.41 -13.54
CA LEU A 1078 -45.29 9.48 -12.83
C LEU A 1078 -45.77 9.25 -11.39
N HIS A 1079 -45.99 7.99 -10.97
CA HIS A 1079 -46.26 7.69 -9.55
C HIS A 1079 -44.94 7.73 -8.73
N PRO A 1080 -44.90 8.26 -7.50
CA PRO A 1080 -43.67 8.30 -6.71
C PRO A 1080 -43.08 6.91 -6.37
N MET A 1081 -43.87 5.82 -6.44
CA MET A 1081 -43.33 4.46 -6.38
C MET A 1081 -42.54 4.08 -7.64
N ALA A 1082 -42.98 4.51 -8.83
CA ALA A 1082 -42.21 4.32 -10.07
C ALA A 1082 -40.91 5.14 -10.05
N ALA A 1083 -40.93 6.29 -9.37
CA ALA A 1083 -39.72 7.07 -9.08
C ALA A 1083 -38.72 6.30 -8.20
N GLY A 1084 -39.16 5.78 -7.05
CA GLY A 1084 -38.31 4.95 -6.17
C GLY A 1084 -37.76 3.69 -6.87
N ALA A 1085 -38.57 3.03 -7.69
CA ALA A 1085 -38.15 1.89 -8.49
C ALA A 1085 -37.08 2.27 -9.55
N ALA A 1086 -37.29 3.38 -10.29
CA ALA A 1086 -36.31 3.86 -11.27
C ALA A 1086 -34.96 4.23 -10.63
N MET A 1087 -35.00 4.85 -9.43
CA MET A 1087 -33.81 5.19 -8.64
C MET A 1087 -33.02 3.94 -8.19
N ALA A 1088 -33.73 2.89 -7.76
CA ALA A 1088 -33.13 1.60 -7.45
C ALA A 1088 -32.50 0.95 -8.70
N CYS A 1089 -33.22 0.92 -9.83
CA CYS A 1089 -32.72 0.42 -11.11
C CYS A 1089 -31.49 1.19 -11.61
N SER A 1090 -31.46 2.51 -11.47
CA SER A 1090 -30.30 3.34 -11.82
C SER A 1090 -29.08 2.97 -10.98
N SER A 1091 -29.26 2.80 -9.66
CA SER A 1091 -28.18 2.40 -8.75
C SER A 1091 -27.64 1.00 -9.07
N VAL A 1092 -28.53 0.04 -9.35
CA VAL A 1092 -28.15 -1.31 -9.78
C VAL A 1092 -27.43 -1.29 -11.14
N SER A 1093 -27.87 -0.48 -12.10
CA SER A 1093 -27.23 -0.39 -13.42
C SER A 1093 -25.78 0.11 -13.33
N VAL A 1094 -25.52 1.09 -12.47
CA VAL A 1094 -24.17 1.62 -12.18
C VAL A 1094 -23.29 0.57 -11.48
N VAL A 1095 -23.81 -0.17 -10.50
CA VAL A 1095 -23.07 -1.23 -9.83
C VAL A 1095 -22.75 -2.39 -10.78
N CYS A 1096 -23.72 -2.89 -11.54
CA CYS A 1096 -23.51 -3.95 -12.53
C CYS A 1096 -22.54 -3.53 -13.65
N SER A 1097 -22.65 -2.28 -14.12
CA SER A 1097 -21.71 -1.69 -15.08
C SER A 1097 -20.28 -1.67 -14.50
N SER A 1098 -20.11 -1.24 -13.26
CA SER A 1098 -18.79 -1.20 -12.58
C SER A 1098 -18.21 -2.60 -12.38
N LEU A 1099 -19.02 -3.56 -11.91
CA LEU A 1099 -18.60 -4.95 -11.74
C LEU A 1099 -18.18 -5.63 -13.05
N HIS A 1100 -18.68 -5.16 -14.20
CA HIS A 1100 -18.25 -5.66 -15.51
C HIS A 1100 -16.77 -5.38 -15.82
N LEU A 1101 -16.10 -4.47 -15.08
CA LEU A 1101 -14.63 -4.33 -15.16
C LEU A 1101 -13.88 -5.60 -14.70
N LYS A 1102 -14.49 -6.48 -13.89
CA LYS A 1102 -13.90 -7.78 -13.51
C LYS A 1102 -13.71 -8.76 -14.68
N PHE A 1103 -14.30 -8.48 -15.84
CA PHE A 1103 -14.08 -9.24 -17.07
C PHE A 1103 -13.13 -8.52 -18.04
N TRP A 1104 -12.47 -7.44 -17.62
CA TRP A 1104 -11.46 -6.77 -18.42
C TRP A 1104 -10.20 -7.62 -18.50
N HIS A 1105 -9.89 -8.05 -19.73
CA HIS A 1105 -8.65 -8.73 -20.07
C HIS A 1105 -7.88 -7.85 -21.04
N ARG A 1106 -6.55 -8.03 -21.07
CA ARG A 1106 -5.66 -7.37 -22.02
C ARG A 1106 -6.15 -7.54 -23.47
N PRO A 1107 -6.11 -6.51 -24.33
CA PRO A 1107 -6.56 -6.62 -25.72
C PRO A 1107 -5.78 -7.70 -26.49
N SER A 1108 -6.47 -8.55 -27.26
CA SER A 1108 -5.86 -9.68 -27.98
C SER A 1108 -4.84 -9.31 -29.05
N TRP A 1109 -4.81 -8.06 -29.51
CA TRP A 1109 -3.77 -7.54 -30.40
C TRP A 1109 -2.48 -7.14 -29.68
N MET A 1110 -2.53 -7.01 -28.34
CA MET A 1110 -1.44 -6.55 -27.49
C MET A 1110 -0.66 -7.75 -26.93
N LYS A 1111 -0.06 -8.51 -27.84
CA LYS A 1111 0.82 -9.66 -27.56
C LYS A 1111 2.12 -9.54 -28.35
N VAL A 1112 3.25 -10.01 -27.79
CA VAL A 1112 4.57 -9.97 -28.45
C VAL A 1112 4.49 -10.66 -29.83
N SER A 1113 3.93 -11.86 -29.88
CA SER A 1113 3.69 -12.67 -31.09
C SER A 1113 2.93 -11.95 -32.23
N VAL A 1114 2.10 -10.95 -31.90
CA VAL A 1114 1.24 -10.19 -32.84
C VAL A 1114 1.83 -8.83 -33.20
N LEU A 1115 2.69 -8.28 -32.36
CA LEU A 1115 3.30 -6.95 -32.52
C LEU A 1115 4.72 -7.02 -33.09
N ASP A 1116 5.50 -8.03 -32.73
CA ASP A 1116 6.81 -8.32 -33.29
C ASP A 1116 7.01 -9.83 -33.54
N PRO A 1117 6.53 -10.38 -34.67
CA PRO A 1117 6.66 -11.79 -35.01
C PRO A 1117 8.11 -12.22 -35.34
N GLY A 1118 9.10 -11.34 -35.19
CA GLY A 1118 10.52 -11.66 -35.29
C GLY A 1118 11.26 -11.72 -33.94
N ALA A 1119 10.57 -11.49 -32.82
CA ALA A 1119 11.18 -11.58 -31.49
C ALA A 1119 11.40 -13.05 -31.06
N PRO A 1120 12.45 -13.35 -30.29
CA PRO A 1120 12.56 -14.64 -29.60
C PRO A 1120 11.51 -14.68 -28.48
N ILE A 1121 10.44 -15.44 -28.71
CA ILE A 1121 9.41 -15.74 -27.71
C ILE A 1121 9.97 -16.84 -26.79
N ASP A 1122 9.83 -16.70 -25.47
CA ASP A 1122 10.17 -17.77 -24.52
C ASP A 1122 9.33 -19.02 -24.84
N GLU A 1123 9.93 -20.20 -24.82
CA GLU A 1123 9.20 -21.45 -25.10
C GLU A 1123 7.98 -21.60 -24.16
N ARG A 1124 8.07 -21.07 -22.94
CA ARG A 1124 6.97 -21.02 -21.95
C ARG A 1124 5.79 -20.16 -22.42
N GLU A 1125 6.04 -18.96 -22.93
CA GLU A 1125 4.98 -18.12 -23.51
C GLU A 1125 4.38 -18.78 -24.77
N ALA A 1126 5.22 -19.41 -25.59
CA ALA A 1126 4.79 -20.13 -26.79
C ALA A 1126 3.95 -21.38 -26.47
N GLU A 1127 4.09 -21.99 -25.30
CA GLU A 1127 3.19 -23.04 -24.81
C GLU A 1127 1.88 -22.48 -24.24
N MET A 1128 1.92 -21.40 -23.45
CA MET A 1128 0.69 -20.73 -22.98
C MET A 1128 -0.18 -20.23 -24.16
N GLU A 1129 0.43 -19.67 -25.21
CA GLU A 1129 -0.31 -19.32 -26.43
C GLU A 1129 -0.92 -20.53 -27.15
N LYS A 1130 -0.30 -21.71 -27.09
CA LYS A 1130 -0.90 -22.94 -27.65
C LYS A 1130 -2.11 -23.37 -26.82
N LEU A 1131 -2.02 -23.34 -25.48
CA LEU A 1131 -3.15 -23.65 -24.60
C LEU A 1131 -4.33 -22.70 -24.82
N GLU A 1132 -4.10 -21.38 -24.88
CA GLU A 1132 -5.18 -20.42 -25.16
C GLU A 1132 -5.83 -20.62 -26.54
N ARG A 1133 -5.05 -21.04 -27.56
CA ARG A 1133 -5.59 -21.33 -28.90
C ARG A 1133 -6.42 -22.63 -28.93
N VAL A 1134 -6.20 -23.57 -28.02
CA VAL A 1134 -7.11 -24.72 -27.77
C VAL A 1134 -8.26 -24.27 -26.86
N GLY A 1135 -9.00 -23.27 -27.36
CA GLY A 1135 -9.90 -22.45 -26.56
C GLY A 1135 -11.11 -23.21 -26.01
N VAL A 1136 -11.69 -22.62 -24.95
CA VAL A 1136 -12.80 -23.10 -24.09
C VAL A 1136 -13.95 -23.83 -24.80
N PHE A 1137 -14.19 -23.59 -26.09
CA PHE A 1137 -15.21 -24.30 -26.88
C PHE A 1137 -14.90 -25.77 -27.19
N SER A 1138 -13.62 -26.20 -27.29
CA SER A 1138 -13.31 -27.63 -27.35
C SER A 1138 -13.42 -28.23 -25.95
N THR A 1139 -12.75 -27.65 -24.96
CA THR A 1139 -12.77 -28.14 -23.56
C THR A 1139 -14.18 -28.25 -22.98
N ALA A 1140 -15.08 -27.29 -23.24
CA ALA A 1140 -16.48 -27.38 -22.81
C ALA A 1140 -17.28 -28.46 -23.57
N ARG A 1141 -17.00 -28.67 -24.86
CA ARG A 1141 -17.62 -29.74 -25.66
C ARG A 1141 -17.16 -31.11 -25.17
N ASP A 1142 -15.86 -31.26 -24.98
CA ASP A 1142 -15.21 -32.52 -24.59
C ASP A 1142 -15.60 -32.87 -23.15
N TRP A 1143 -15.60 -31.91 -22.22
CA TRP A 1143 -16.11 -32.06 -20.86
C TRP A 1143 -17.61 -32.42 -20.81
N VAL A 1144 -18.44 -31.86 -21.70
CA VAL A 1144 -19.86 -32.27 -21.82
C VAL A 1144 -19.97 -33.70 -22.32
N THR A 1145 -19.18 -34.12 -23.31
CA THR A 1145 -19.20 -35.51 -23.79
C THR A 1145 -18.67 -36.52 -22.77
N ASP A 1146 -17.60 -36.19 -22.04
CA ASP A 1146 -17.08 -37.05 -20.96
C ASP A 1146 -18.01 -37.07 -19.75
N SER A 1147 -18.64 -35.95 -19.39
CA SER A 1147 -19.68 -35.93 -18.35
C SER A 1147 -20.88 -36.79 -18.72
N TRP A 1148 -21.29 -36.81 -20.00
CA TRP A 1148 -22.31 -37.74 -20.50
C TRP A 1148 -21.82 -39.20 -20.48
N GLY A 1149 -20.56 -39.45 -20.85
CA GLY A 1149 -19.93 -40.78 -20.82
C GLY A 1149 -19.70 -41.33 -19.41
N ALA A 1150 -19.49 -40.45 -18.43
CA ALA A 1150 -19.40 -40.79 -17.01
C ALA A 1150 -20.79 -41.02 -16.41
N TRP A 1151 -21.76 -40.13 -16.68
CA TRP A 1151 -23.16 -40.30 -16.25
C TRP A 1151 -23.79 -41.60 -16.77
N ARG A 1152 -23.40 -42.04 -17.97
CA ARG A 1152 -23.85 -43.31 -18.54
C ARG A 1152 -23.24 -44.54 -17.86
N ARG A 1153 -21.98 -44.46 -17.40
CA ARG A 1153 -21.30 -45.52 -16.63
C ARG A 1153 -21.79 -45.61 -15.18
N ASN A 1154 -21.98 -44.47 -14.51
CA ASN A 1154 -22.49 -44.38 -13.13
C ASN A 1154 -23.93 -44.89 -12.92
N LYS A 1155 -24.57 -45.47 -13.94
CA LYS A 1155 -25.93 -46.02 -13.88
C LYS A 1155 -25.97 -47.56 -13.81
N GLU A 1156 -24.82 -48.24 -13.97
CA GLU A 1156 -24.76 -49.70 -13.97
C GLU A 1156 -24.13 -50.28 -12.67
N ASP A 1157 -23.21 -49.55 -12.03
CA ASP A 1157 -22.44 -50.04 -10.86
C ASP A 1157 -22.91 -49.54 -9.47
N THR A 1158 -24.22 -49.30 -9.26
CA THR A 1158 -24.77 -49.00 -7.91
C THR A 1158 -25.48 -50.22 -7.29
N SER A 1159 -24.71 -51.27 -6.98
CA SER A 1159 -25.14 -52.34 -6.07
C SER A 1159 -24.52 -52.11 -4.68
N TYR A 1160 -25.34 -52.21 -3.63
CA TYR A 1160 -25.01 -51.71 -2.29
C TYR A 1160 -24.42 -52.81 -1.40
N MET A 1161 -23.24 -52.57 -0.80
CA MET A 1161 -22.65 -53.47 0.20
C MET A 1161 -22.18 -52.65 1.43
N PRO A 1162 -22.69 -52.91 2.64
CA PRO A 1162 -22.29 -52.20 3.84
C PRO A 1162 -20.99 -52.79 4.44
N LEU A 1163 -20.05 -51.92 4.79
CA LEU A 1163 -18.86 -52.30 5.55
C LEU A 1163 -19.20 -52.57 7.01
N ARG A 1164 -18.69 -53.69 7.54
CA ARG A 1164 -18.71 -54.06 8.95
C ARG A 1164 -17.54 -55.02 9.22
N ASP A 1165 -16.80 -54.76 10.30
CA ASP A 1165 -15.67 -55.56 10.82
C ASP A 1165 -14.46 -55.60 9.84
N MET A 1166 -13.18 -55.47 10.24
CA MET A 1166 -12.54 -55.56 11.56
C MET A 1166 -11.42 -54.50 11.73
N GLY A 1167 -10.91 -54.37 12.96
CA GLY A 1167 -9.53 -53.93 13.20
C GLY A 1167 -8.55 -55.12 13.16
N GLU A 1168 -7.41 -54.98 13.85
CA GLU A 1168 -6.35 -56.01 13.99
C GLU A 1168 -5.69 -56.48 12.68
N HIS A 1169 -4.65 -55.76 12.25
CA HIS A 1169 -3.29 -56.30 12.24
C HIS A 1169 -2.21 -55.22 12.19
#